data_AF-A0A7V1SMN4-F1
#
_entry.id   AF-A0A7V1SMN4-F1
#
_cell.length_a   1.000
_cell.length_b   1.000
_cell.length_c   1.000
_cell.angle_alpha   90.00
_cell.angle_beta   90.00
_cell.angle_gamma   90.00
#
_symmetry.space_group_name_H-M   'P 1'
#
loop_
_entity.id
_entity.type
_entity.pdbx_description
1 polymer ?
#
loop_
_entity_poly.entity_id
_entity_poly.type
_entity_poly.pdbx_seq_one_letter_code
_entity_poly.pdbx_strand_id
1 'polypeptide(L)'
;MAAPNNDDLLIEKVNIFIRKYHYNNLLRGLIFLSAGIFSAYLVIAITEYYGNFNTTVRTLLFYFFILLNAILFTWLVLPPLLATLNIKKPIDHFTAAEIIGKHFSSVNDSLLNTLQLKQQLVLDSQHRELLEASIKHRTERLRPISFPSAIDLRENNRYLKWAIPPAAIIIVIAFAAPSVLTESSTRLIHHNTFYAPKAPFQFQIKNTELEAVQGQDLKLNVMLTGNNFPDNVYIETAGTTFKLDKKSVGRFSFLFNNLQQNIRFRLSGNGYLSPAYDIRVHPKPVLLHINARLNYPAYIKKKTEQINNAGDLTVPAGTVINWDLYTQNASDLLFSLNQDTQRLFPTKSGVFTHIERILNPGTYMIKATNKEVSSNDSAVYRINVITDGPPAIQADERPDSVSMKALYFNGHIQDDHGFSGLTLVYRIGAGKNIREVRKPVKADLNGNQSGFFYYWDLRSIGLKPGESLSYYFEVADNDAVNGPKTAHTPEKTLNIPDAPTLANQLNAGTVAVKQKMASAVKLAGQVEKSAQKLSESLLDKKTLSFDEKKQVEDLLQKRKDLDALIKEIQNDNKKNLYNRQENQQQTQELLDMQKQIENLFNNVLDEKTRGMLEKLQQMLQQNQKDATREGLSKMQMDNKSLKKELDRILELYKKLDFEQKVNETVNRLHQLSAEQQKLADQSKQNGNSSSDLQRQQALNQQFEDIKQALGELKKTSELNGNKQSFNDTQKQQQEISKDMQQGAEALKNNNRKQASDAQQQAAQKMQQMAQQMQQEDAEGQQSGNSINTRELRELLKALVNSSFAQEKIMQSLRGMGSTDPGYSDIAQKQKDIKDNLKTSEDSLYALSRRVPQIQSSVNKETTTINDHINQALDDLGEHKTPEALRGQQFAMTAMNNLALMLNEALDQLQKQKSKSGKGKGNQQSLSQLSKMQQQLNKNMQQAREQMQKQGNQPQGKSGQGSMSEQFAKMARQQQLIRQSLQQLNRENNKDGKNGLGNLDKISKEMEQTENDLVNRKITDEALRRQQQIQTRLLEAEKAEQQREQDDKRESKAAQDIPPGYIKALRDYEQVKAKQTEQIRTVPPALNLYYKQKIKHYFDQLNSK
;
A
#
# COMPACT_ATOMS: atom_id res chain seq x y z
N MET A 1 67.79 -69.05 119.89
CA MET A 1 67.16 -67.72 119.97
C MET A 1 68.16 -66.79 120.63
N ALA A 2 68.99 -66.13 119.83
CA ALA A 2 70.04 -65.25 120.35
C ALA A 2 69.37 -63.95 120.81
N ALA A 3 69.52 -63.63 122.10
CA ALA A 3 69.02 -62.39 122.68
C ALA A 3 69.52 -61.19 121.85
N PRO A 4 68.64 -60.24 121.48
CA PRO A 4 69.05 -59.08 120.69
C PRO A 4 70.16 -58.34 121.42
N ASN A 5 71.24 -58.01 120.68
CA ASN A 5 72.39 -57.29 121.18
C ASN A 5 71.91 -56.03 121.92
N ASN A 6 72.29 -55.91 123.20
CA ASN A 6 71.84 -54.84 124.12
C ASN A 6 72.07 -53.42 123.56
N ASP A 7 72.98 -53.28 122.60
CA ASP A 7 73.38 -51.99 122.03
C ASP A 7 72.40 -51.40 121.01
N ASP A 8 71.54 -52.21 120.39
CA ASP A 8 70.56 -51.73 119.40
C ASP A 8 69.36 -51.05 120.08
N LEU A 9 69.00 -51.52 121.27
CA LEU A 9 67.86 -51.03 122.04
C LEU A 9 68.09 -49.60 122.58
N LEU A 10 69.36 -49.22 122.81
CA LEU A 10 69.72 -47.86 123.23
C LEU A 10 69.62 -46.85 122.08
N ILE A 11 70.09 -47.22 120.88
CA ILE A 11 69.97 -46.38 119.66
C ILE A 11 68.50 -46.20 119.29
N GLU A 12 67.68 -47.25 119.41
CA GLU A 12 66.24 -47.16 119.17
C GLU A 12 65.56 -46.15 120.11
N LYS A 13 65.90 -46.15 121.41
CA LYS A 13 65.38 -45.16 122.37
C LYS A 13 65.77 -43.71 122.01
N VAL A 14 67.00 -43.49 121.50
CA VAL A 14 67.45 -42.16 121.04
C VAL A 14 66.69 -41.73 119.78
N ASN A 15 66.45 -42.65 118.83
CA ASN A 15 65.65 -42.37 117.64
C ASN A 15 64.20 -42.01 117.96
N ILE A 16 63.59 -42.66 118.96
CA ILE A 16 62.23 -42.31 119.42
C ILE A 16 62.20 -40.89 120.00
N PHE A 17 63.23 -40.48 120.74
CA PHE A 17 63.35 -39.11 121.24
C PHE A 17 63.46 -38.08 120.10
N ILE A 18 64.31 -38.35 119.10
CA ILE A 18 64.50 -37.47 117.93
C ILE A 18 63.18 -37.22 117.19
N ARG A 19 62.37 -38.28 116.98
CA ARG A 19 61.04 -38.15 116.36
C ARG A 19 60.10 -37.29 117.21
N LYS A 20 60.06 -37.52 118.53
CA LYS A 20 59.20 -36.75 119.45
C LYS A 20 59.61 -35.28 119.54
N TYR A 21 60.90 -34.96 119.40
CA TYR A 21 61.43 -33.59 119.39
C TYR A 21 60.92 -32.77 118.20
N HIS A 22 61.07 -33.32 116.99
CA HIS A 22 60.59 -32.65 115.79
C HIS A 22 59.06 -32.52 115.76
N TYR A 23 58.34 -33.52 116.30
CA TYR A 23 56.89 -33.44 116.45
C TYR A 23 56.45 -32.31 117.40
N ASN A 24 57.16 -32.12 118.53
CA ASN A 24 56.86 -31.03 119.45
C ASN A 24 57.05 -29.64 118.82
N ASN A 25 58.16 -29.46 118.07
CA ASN A 25 58.43 -28.20 117.37
C ASN A 25 57.43 -27.94 116.23
N LEU A 26 56.98 -28.99 115.52
CA LEU A 26 55.91 -28.88 114.53
C LEU A 26 54.61 -28.38 115.15
N LEU A 27 54.20 -28.97 116.27
CA LEU A 27 52.96 -28.61 116.96
C LEU A 27 52.99 -27.15 117.46
N ARG A 28 54.14 -26.71 117.98
CA ARG A 28 54.37 -25.31 118.33
C ARG A 28 54.30 -24.38 117.11
N GLY A 29 54.93 -24.76 115.99
CA GLY A 29 54.89 -24.00 114.74
C GLY A 29 53.47 -23.83 114.19
N LEU A 30 52.64 -24.88 114.26
CA LEU A 30 51.24 -24.84 113.84
C LEU A 30 50.37 -23.91 114.70
N ILE A 31 50.63 -23.83 116.01
CA ILE A 31 49.91 -22.91 116.91
C ILE A 31 50.23 -21.45 116.55
N PHE A 32 51.49 -21.12 116.27
CA PHE A 32 51.85 -19.76 115.86
C PHE A 32 51.35 -19.41 114.46
N LEU A 33 51.32 -20.38 113.54
CA LEU A 33 50.75 -20.18 112.21
C LEU A 33 49.25 -19.85 112.30
N SER A 34 48.49 -20.59 113.11
CA SER A 34 47.06 -20.32 113.28
C SER A 34 46.80 -18.96 113.92
N ALA A 35 47.60 -18.56 114.92
CA ALA A 35 47.55 -17.21 115.48
C ALA A 35 47.79 -16.13 114.40
N GLY A 36 48.79 -16.33 113.52
CA GLY A 36 49.10 -15.43 112.41
C GLY A 36 47.97 -15.32 111.39
N ILE A 37 47.42 -16.45 110.94
CA ILE A 37 46.31 -16.50 109.98
C ILE A 37 45.10 -15.75 110.50
N PHE A 38 44.66 -16.06 111.73
CA PHE A 38 43.45 -15.44 112.30
C PHE A 38 43.62 -13.94 112.51
N SER A 39 44.78 -13.50 112.99
CA SER A 39 45.05 -12.08 113.23
C SER A 39 45.11 -11.29 111.91
N ALA A 40 45.81 -11.82 110.90
CA ALA A 40 45.92 -11.18 109.59
C ALA A 40 44.56 -11.11 108.88
N TYR A 41 43.76 -12.19 108.94
CA TYR A 41 42.42 -12.22 108.37
C TYR A 41 41.51 -11.19 109.03
N LEU A 42 41.52 -11.08 110.36
CA LEU A 42 40.71 -10.12 111.11
C LEU A 42 41.00 -8.68 110.66
N VAL A 43 42.28 -8.29 110.61
CA VAL A 43 42.69 -6.94 110.24
C VAL A 43 42.28 -6.60 108.81
N ILE A 44 42.50 -7.51 107.86
CA ILE A 44 42.19 -7.28 106.44
C ILE A 44 40.68 -7.25 106.21
N ALA A 45 39.92 -8.17 106.82
CA ALA A 45 38.46 -8.20 106.65
C ALA A 45 37.78 -6.93 107.20
N ILE A 46 38.22 -6.43 108.37
CA ILE A 46 37.65 -5.21 108.96
C ILE A 46 38.04 -3.98 108.13
N THR A 47 39.29 -3.88 107.68
CA THR A 47 39.74 -2.75 106.87
C THR A 47 39.07 -2.70 105.50
N GLU A 48 38.87 -3.84 104.82
CA GLU A 48 38.13 -3.87 103.55
C GLU A 48 36.66 -3.47 103.71
N TYR A 49 36.00 -3.94 104.77
CA TYR A 49 34.58 -3.64 105.01
C TYR A 49 34.30 -2.13 105.10
N TYR A 50 35.14 -1.40 105.86
CA TYR A 50 34.99 0.04 106.04
C TYR A 50 35.68 0.86 104.95
N GLY A 51 36.73 0.33 104.32
CA GLY A 51 37.57 1.06 103.36
C GLY A 51 37.02 1.11 101.93
N ASN A 52 36.14 0.17 101.53
CA ASN A 52 35.63 0.05 100.15
C ASN A 52 36.73 0.24 99.09
N PHE A 53 37.85 -0.45 99.27
CA PHE A 53 39.05 -0.21 98.48
C PHE A 53 38.85 -0.50 96.98
N ASN A 54 39.59 0.19 96.11
CA ASN A 54 39.55 -0.07 94.67
C ASN A 54 40.17 -1.44 94.32
N THR A 55 39.96 -1.88 93.08
CA THR A 55 40.46 -3.17 92.55
C THR A 55 41.95 -3.38 92.81
N THR A 56 42.76 -2.32 92.71
CA THR A 56 44.21 -2.37 92.91
C THR A 56 44.61 -2.65 94.35
N VAL A 57 44.02 -1.93 95.32
CA VAL A 57 44.33 -2.10 96.74
C VAL A 57 43.83 -3.46 97.25
N ARG A 58 42.66 -3.93 96.79
CA ARG A 58 42.17 -5.29 97.10
C ARG A 58 43.13 -6.38 96.60
N THR A 59 43.62 -6.23 95.38
CA THR A 59 44.60 -7.15 94.79
C THR A 59 45.87 -7.20 95.64
N LEU A 60 46.37 -6.03 96.07
CA LEU A 60 47.56 -5.95 96.91
C LEU A 60 47.35 -6.61 98.28
N LEU A 61 46.22 -6.35 98.96
CA LEU A 61 45.89 -6.96 100.25
C LEU A 61 45.73 -8.48 100.16
N PHE A 62 45.13 -9.00 99.07
CA PHE A 62 44.97 -10.43 98.84
C PHE A 62 46.32 -11.15 98.68
N TYR A 63 47.20 -10.65 97.80
CA TYR A 63 48.53 -11.25 97.62
C TYR A 63 49.43 -11.03 98.84
N PHE A 64 49.29 -9.92 99.56
CA PHE A 64 49.98 -9.69 100.82
C PHE A 64 49.58 -10.72 101.88
N PHE A 65 48.27 -11.02 102.01
CA PHE A 65 47.79 -12.06 102.92
C PHE A 65 48.37 -13.44 102.58
N ILE A 66 48.40 -13.81 101.30
CA ILE A 66 48.99 -15.07 100.86
C ILE A 66 50.50 -15.11 101.17
N LEU A 67 51.23 -14.05 100.80
CA LEU A 67 52.68 -13.99 100.97
C LEU A 67 53.08 -14.05 102.45
N LEU A 68 52.40 -13.30 103.33
CA LEU A 68 52.67 -13.28 104.76
C LEU A 68 52.49 -14.67 105.39
N ASN A 69 51.39 -15.35 105.06
CA ASN A 69 51.11 -16.69 105.58
C ASN A 69 52.05 -17.76 105.00
N ALA A 70 52.46 -17.63 103.73
CA ALA A 70 53.46 -18.50 103.12
C ALA A 70 54.84 -18.35 103.79
N ILE A 71 55.26 -17.12 104.13
CA ILE A 71 56.50 -16.87 104.87
C ILE A 71 56.43 -17.50 106.28
N LEU A 72 55.32 -17.31 107.00
CA LEU A 72 55.15 -17.92 108.33
C LEU A 72 55.16 -19.45 108.27
N PHE A 73 54.52 -20.06 107.26
CA PHE A 73 54.52 -21.50 107.06
C PHE A 73 55.93 -22.05 106.75
N THR A 74 56.64 -21.42 105.81
CA THR A 74 58.00 -21.83 105.40
C THR A 74 59.03 -21.67 106.51
N TRP A 75 58.86 -20.69 107.41
CA TRP A 75 59.77 -20.47 108.52
C TRP A 75 59.45 -21.34 109.75
N LEU A 76 58.18 -21.47 110.13
CA LEU A 76 57.77 -22.09 111.41
C LEU A 76 57.36 -23.56 111.29
N VAL A 77 56.77 -23.98 110.17
CA VAL A 77 56.16 -25.32 110.04
C VAL A 77 56.97 -26.22 109.10
N LEU A 78 57.47 -25.67 107.98
CA LEU A 78 58.16 -26.47 106.96
C LEU A 78 59.45 -27.15 107.47
N PRO A 79 60.35 -26.50 108.25
CA PRO A 79 61.57 -27.15 108.71
C PRO A 79 61.34 -28.34 109.64
N PRO A 80 60.50 -28.27 110.70
CA PRO A 80 60.21 -29.44 111.53
C PRO A 80 59.39 -30.49 110.78
N LEU A 81 58.50 -30.11 109.85
CA LEU A 81 57.73 -31.06 109.03
C LEU A 81 58.65 -31.92 108.16
N LEU A 82 59.59 -31.31 107.44
CA LEU A 82 60.56 -32.02 106.60
C LEU A 82 61.47 -32.94 107.43
N ALA A 83 61.78 -32.57 108.67
CA ALA A 83 62.55 -33.42 109.58
C ALA A 83 61.72 -34.62 110.10
N THR A 84 60.42 -34.44 110.37
CA THR A 84 59.53 -35.56 110.76
C THR A 84 59.27 -36.56 109.63
N LEU A 85 59.29 -36.10 108.38
CA LEU A 85 59.11 -36.95 107.20
C LEU A 85 60.42 -37.59 106.69
N ASN A 86 61.52 -37.45 107.42
CA ASN A 86 62.87 -37.92 107.06
C ASN A 86 63.43 -37.36 105.73
N ILE A 87 62.89 -36.25 105.22
CA ILE A 87 63.33 -35.63 103.96
C ILE A 87 64.57 -34.74 104.20
N LYS A 88 64.65 -34.10 105.37
CA LYS A 88 65.82 -33.34 105.83
C LYS A 88 66.52 -34.13 106.94
N LYS A 89 67.86 -34.11 106.97
CA LYS A 89 68.64 -34.83 107.99
C LYS A 89 68.14 -34.46 109.41
N PRO A 90 67.64 -35.42 110.20
CA PRO A 90 67.26 -35.16 111.59
C PRO A 90 68.50 -34.80 112.41
N ILE A 91 68.29 -34.26 113.62
CA ILE A 91 69.40 -34.00 114.54
C ILE A 91 70.22 -35.27 114.77
N ASP A 92 71.55 -35.12 114.83
CA ASP A 92 72.46 -36.25 114.97
C ASP A 92 72.37 -36.88 116.37
N HIS A 93 72.77 -38.15 116.49
CA HIS A 93 72.68 -38.92 117.73
C HIS A 93 73.48 -38.28 118.87
N PHE A 94 74.61 -37.62 118.56
CA PHE A 94 75.40 -36.86 119.53
C PHE A 94 74.66 -35.62 120.04
N THR A 95 74.03 -34.87 119.15
CA THR A 95 73.21 -33.70 119.53
C THR A 95 71.98 -34.12 120.33
N ALA A 96 71.35 -35.23 119.94
CA ALA A 96 70.24 -35.81 120.70
C ALA A 96 70.69 -36.24 122.11
N ALA A 97 71.86 -36.87 122.24
CA ALA A 97 72.44 -37.25 123.53
C ALA A 97 72.73 -36.03 124.42
N GLU A 98 73.24 -34.92 123.86
CA GLU A 98 73.46 -33.67 124.60
C GLU A 98 72.13 -33.05 125.10
N ILE A 99 71.08 -33.05 124.28
CA ILE A 99 69.76 -32.52 124.67
C ILE A 99 69.13 -33.41 125.76
N ILE A 100 69.21 -34.73 125.61
CA ILE A 100 68.75 -35.68 126.63
C ILE A 100 69.55 -35.50 127.93
N GLY A 101 70.87 -35.30 127.83
CA GLY A 101 71.78 -35.12 128.96
C GLY A 101 71.54 -33.82 129.74
N LYS A 102 71.12 -32.74 129.08
CA LYS A 102 70.69 -31.50 129.77
C LYS A 102 69.43 -31.70 130.61
N HIS A 103 68.55 -32.62 130.23
CA HIS A 103 67.33 -32.90 131.00
C HIS A 103 67.57 -33.92 132.13
N PHE A 104 68.39 -34.94 131.88
CA PHE A 104 68.78 -35.94 132.87
C PHE A 104 70.26 -35.76 133.26
N SER A 105 70.53 -34.86 134.23
CA SER A 105 71.89 -34.50 134.64
C SER A 105 72.75 -35.69 135.09
N SER A 106 72.15 -36.77 135.60
CA SER A 106 72.84 -38.00 136.00
C SER A 106 73.38 -38.83 134.82
N VAL A 107 72.98 -38.53 133.58
CA VAL A 107 73.24 -39.34 132.38
C VAL A 107 74.13 -38.66 131.35
N ASN A 108 74.30 -37.33 131.45
CA ASN A 108 74.90 -36.47 130.44
C ASN A 108 76.23 -37.01 129.86
N ASP A 109 77.24 -37.19 130.71
CA ASP A 109 78.55 -37.70 130.26
C ASP A 109 78.51 -39.20 129.94
N SER A 110 77.62 -39.96 130.56
CA SER A 110 77.58 -41.42 130.38
C SER A 110 77.02 -41.81 129.02
N LEU A 111 75.96 -41.16 128.53
CA LEU A 111 75.35 -41.48 127.22
C LEU A 111 76.25 -41.03 126.06
N LEU A 112 76.81 -39.81 126.14
CA LEU A 112 77.70 -39.27 125.12
C LEU A 112 78.99 -40.09 125.00
N ASN A 113 79.64 -40.40 126.13
CA ASN A 113 80.86 -41.21 126.13
C ASN A 113 80.60 -42.64 125.65
N THR A 114 79.43 -43.23 125.95
CA THR A 114 79.08 -44.57 125.48
C THR A 114 78.87 -44.62 123.96
N LEU A 115 78.27 -43.57 123.37
CA LEU A 115 78.16 -43.45 121.92
C LEU A 115 79.52 -43.19 121.23
N GLN A 116 80.40 -42.40 121.85
CA GLN A 116 81.77 -42.17 121.35
C GLN A 116 82.64 -43.44 121.42
N LEU A 117 82.57 -44.20 122.51
CA LEU A 117 83.25 -45.50 122.66
C LEU A 117 82.76 -46.52 121.63
N LYS A 118 81.45 -46.55 121.33
CA LYS A 118 80.89 -47.43 120.28
C LYS A 118 81.46 -47.09 118.89
N GLN A 119 81.69 -45.82 118.58
CA GLN A 119 82.31 -45.43 117.31
C GLN A 119 83.78 -45.87 117.24
N GLN A 120 84.53 -45.81 118.35
CA GLN A 120 85.92 -46.30 118.42
C GLN A 120 86.02 -47.83 118.32
N LEU A 121 85.04 -48.58 118.85
CA LEU A 121 85.00 -50.06 118.79
C LEU A 121 84.92 -50.61 117.35
N VAL A 122 84.44 -49.80 116.40
CA VAL A 122 84.39 -50.15 114.96
C VAL A 122 85.74 -49.91 114.25
N LEU A 123 86.64 -49.11 114.84
CA LEU A 123 87.87 -48.63 114.18
C LEU A 123 89.17 -49.33 114.63
N ASP A 124 89.20 -50.01 115.78
CA ASP A 124 90.43 -50.64 116.32
C ASP A 124 90.19 -52.08 116.79
N SER A 125 90.88 -53.05 116.17
CA SER A 125 90.56 -54.49 116.26
C SER A 125 91.40 -55.27 117.28
N GLN A 126 92.36 -54.65 117.97
CA GLN A 126 93.22 -55.33 118.95
C GLN A 126 92.72 -55.32 120.41
N HIS A 127 91.70 -54.52 120.76
CA HIS A 127 91.21 -54.37 122.16
C HIS A 127 89.69 -54.58 122.32
N ARG A 128 89.07 -55.34 121.40
CA ARG A 128 87.61 -55.47 121.27
C ARG A 128 86.91 -55.99 122.52
N GLU A 129 87.46 -57.00 123.20
CA GLU A 129 86.80 -57.60 124.37
C GLU A 129 86.72 -56.65 125.57
N LEU A 130 87.76 -55.86 125.83
CA LEU A 130 87.77 -54.88 126.91
C LEU A 130 86.81 -53.72 126.63
N LEU A 131 86.77 -53.25 125.38
CA LEU A 131 85.84 -52.21 124.96
C LEU A 131 84.39 -52.69 125.01
N GLU A 132 84.09 -53.91 124.53
CA GLU A 132 82.74 -54.49 124.59
C GLU A 132 82.27 -54.67 126.04
N ALA A 133 83.14 -55.14 126.94
CA ALA A 133 82.82 -55.26 128.36
C ALA A 133 82.53 -53.89 129.00
N SER A 134 83.31 -52.86 128.65
CA SER A 134 83.12 -51.50 129.18
C SER A 134 81.82 -50.84 128.69
N ILE A 135 81.44 -51.05 127.43
CA ILE A 135 80.18 -50.56 126.86
C ILE A 135 79.01 -51.31 127.49
N LYS A 136 79.07 -52.63 127.62
CA LYS A 136 78.00 -53.43 128.23
C LYS A 136 77.69 -52.99 129.65
N HIS A 137 78.72 -52.76 130.47
CA HIS A 137 78.55 -52.26 131.84
C HIS A 137 77.93 -50.85 131.89
N ARG A 138 78.28 -49.96 130.95
CA ARG A 138 77.70 -48.61 130.86
C ARG A 138 76.26 -48.62 130.33
N THR A 139 75.97 -49.44 129.33
CA THR A 139 74.63 -49.62 128.74
C THR A 139 73.62 -50.16 129.77
N GLU A 140 74.03 -51.06 130.65
CA GLU A 140 73.15 -51.58 131.72
C GLU A 140 72.72 -50.50 132.73
N ARG A 141 73.60 -49.56 133.08
CA ARG A 141 73.24 -48.40 133.93
C ARG A 141 72.24 -47.45 133.28
N LEU A 142 72.26 -47.33 131.96
CA LEU A 142 71.38 -46.43 131.19
C LEU A 142 70.00 -47.03 130.89
N ARG A 143 69.84 -48.34 131.11
CA ARG A 143 68.64 -49.11 130.73
C ARG A 143 67.32 -48.64 131.39
N PRO A 144 67.26 -48.25 132.68
CA PRO A 144 66.00 -47.87 133.34
C PRO A 144 65.41 -46.53 132.86
N ILE A 145 66.19 -45.67 132.19
CA ILE A 145 65.81 -44.29 131.89
C ILE A 145 65.13 -44.22 130.52
N SER A 146 63.98 -43.55 130.44
CA SER A 146 63.19 -43.41 129.20
C SER A 146 63.45 -42.06 128.54
N PHE A 147 64.36 -42.01 127.56
CA PHE A 147 64.70 -40.76 126.84
C PHE A 147 63.50 -39.98 126.26
N PRO A 148 62.41 -40.62 125.75
CA PRO A 148 61.26 -39.89 125.22
C PRO A 148 60.48 -39.07 126.26
N SER A 149 60.69 -39.28 127.56
CA SER A 149 60.02 -38.50 128.62
C SER A 149 60.60 -37.08 128.77
N ALA A 150 61.78 -36.79 128.20
CA ALA A 150 62.40 -35.46 128.22
C ALA A 150 61.66 -34.38 127.40
N ILE A 151 60.59 -34.75 126.69
CA ILE A 151 59.75 -33.83 125.91
C ILE A 151 58.30 -34.03 126.32
N ASP A 152 57.71 -33.03 126.98
CA ASP A 152 56.28 -32.97 127.28
C ASP A 152 55.55 -32.13 126.21
N LEU A 153 54.67 -32.78 125.46
CA LEU A 153 53.86 -32.12 124.43
C LEU A 153 52.80 -31.18 125.03
N ARG A 154 52.47 -31.33 126.32
CA ARG A 154 51.45 -30.52 127.01
C ARG A 154 51.89 -29.09 127.26
N GLU A 155 53.20 -28.81 127.27
CA GLU A 155 53.71 -27.44 127.42
C GLU A 155 53.25 -26.50 126.29
N ASN A 156 52.92 -27.06 125.12
CA ASN A 156 52.42 -26.27 124.00
C ASN A 156 51.05 -25.63 124.25
N ASN A 157 50.28 -26.11 125.24
CA ASN A 157 49.02 -25.49 125.66
C ASN A 157 49.21 -24.03 126.10
N ARG A 158 50.40 -23.65 126.59
CA ARG A 158 50.69 -22.26 126.96
C ARG A 158 50.73 -21.32 125.76
N TYR A 159 50.98 -21.83 124.55
CA TYR A 159 51.04 -21.01 123.32
C TYR A 159 49.66 -20.82 122.66
N LEU A 160 48.67 -21.66 122.98
CA LEU A 160 47.30 -21.52 122.47
C LEU A 160 46.67 -20.17 122.83
N LYS A 161 47.11 -19.52 123.93
CA LYS A 161 46.67 -18.17 124.31
C LYS A 161 46.90 -17.09 123.25
N TRP A 162 47.79 -17.33 122.28
CA TRP A 162 48.03 -16.40 121.17
C TRP A 162 47.09 -16.62 119.98
N ALA A 163 46.58 -17.85 119.80
CA ALA A 163 45.66 -18.19 118.70
C ALA A 163 44.19 -18.03 119.09
N ILE A 164 43.84 -18.25 120.37
CA ILE A 164 42.46 -18.21 120.87
C ILE A 164 41.81 -16.81 120.76
N PRO A 165 42.45 -15.70 121.18
CA PRO A 165 41.81 -14.37 121.12
C PRO A 165 41.37 -13.95 119.71
N PRO A 166 42.22 -13.99 118.65
CA PRO A 166 41.77 -13.61 117.32
C PRO A 166 40.70 -14.56 116.76
N ALA A 167 40.77 -15.86 117.06
CA ALA A 167 39.73 -16.82 116.68
C ALA A 167 38.38 -16.51 117.35
N ALA A 168 38.38 -16.16 118.64
CA ALA A 168 37.18 -15.78 119.38
C ALA A 168 36.53 -14.51 118.80
N ILE A 169 37.32 -13.50 118.42
CA ILE A 169 36.80 -12.28 117.79
C ILE A 169 36.15 -12.60 116.44
N ILE A 170 36.78 -13.46 115.61
CA ILE A 170 36.19 -13.89 114.34
C ILE A 170 34.84 -14.57 114.57
N ILE A 171 34.73 -15.45 115.58
CA ILE A 171 33.46 -16.12 115.92
C ILE A 171 32.40 -15.11 116.35
N VAL A 172 32.77 -14.13 117.19
CA VAL A 172 31.83 -13.08 117.63
C VAL A 172 31.34 -12.26 116.44
N ILE A 173 32.23 -11.83 115.53
CA ILE A 173 31.83 -11.08 114.32
C ILE A 173 30.96 -11.95 113.40
N ALA A 174 31.26 -13.25 113.28
CA ALA A 174 30.47 -14.16 112.45
C ALA A 174 29.00 -14.25 112.89
N PHE A 175 28.72 -14.19 114.20
CA PHE A 175 27.35 -14.19 114.72
C PHE A 175 26.72 -12.80 114.81
N ALA A 176 27.48 -11.78 115.20
CA ALA A 176 26.94 -10.43 115.41
C ALA A 176 26.77 -9.63 114.10
N ALA A 177 27.69 -9.80 113.15
CA ALA A 177 27.73 -9.05 111.90
C ALA A 177 28.30 -9.92 110.76
N PRO A 178 27.58 -10.97 110.32
CA PRO A 178 28.06 -11.91 109.30
C PRO A 178 28.42 -11.23 107.96
N SER A 179 27.80 -10.10 107.63
CA SER A 179 28.13 -9.30 106.43
C SER A 179 29.57 -8.80 106.42
N VAL A 180 30.14 -8.45 107.59
CA VAL A 180 31.53 -7.96 107.70
C VAL A 180 32.54 -9.02 107.27
N LEU A 181 32.25 -10.30 107.51
CA LEU A 181 33.11 -11.39 107.08
C LEU A 181 32.76 -11.90 105.67
N THR A 182 31.47 -12.03 105.35
CA THR A 182 31.00 -12.62 104.09
C THR A 182 31.17 -11.68 102.90
N GLU A 183 30.80 -10.40 103.01
CA GLU A 183 30.98 -9.45 101.92
C GLU A 183 32.45 -9.08 101.73
N SER A 184 33.21 -8.88 102.82
CA SER A 184 34.63 -8.57 102.72
C SER A 184 35.41 -9.73 102.12
N SER A 185 35.12 -10.97 102.51
CA SER A 185 35.78 -12.15 101.93
C SER A 185 35.42 -12.37 100.46
N THR A 186 34.15 -12.19 100.09
CA THR A 186 33.74 -12.35 98.68
C THR A 186 34.36 -11.29 97.78
N ARG A 187 34.48 -10.04 98.26
CA ARG A 187 35.17 -8.95 97.55
C ARG A 187 36.69 -9.13 97.50
N LEU A 188 37.31 -9.70 98.54
CA LEU A 188 38.75 -10.00 98.54
C LEU A 188 39.10 -11.14 97.59
N ILE A 189 38.28 -12.21 97.53
CA ILE A 189 38.49 -13.34 96.62
C ILE A 189 38.26 -12.89 95.16
N HIS A 190 37.18 -12.16 94.90
CA HIS A 190 36.90 -11.56 93.60
C HIS A 190 37.52 -10.16 93.46
N HIS A 191 38.78 -10.03 93.85
CA HIS A 191 39.57 -8.80 93.78
C HIS A 191 39.58 -8.11 92.39
N ASN A 192 39.30 -8.83 91.29
CA ASN A 192 39.34 -8.31 89.92
C ASN A 192 37.96 -7.95 89.31
N THR A 193 36.86 -7.99 90.09
CA THR A 193 35.51 -7.66 89.58
C THR A 193 35.05 -6.28 90.06
N PHE A 194 34.61 -5.43 89.11
CA PHE A 194 34.04 -4.10 89.38
C PHE A 194 32.56 -4.21 89.78
N TYR A 195 32.21 -3.79 91.00
CA TYR A 195 30.83 -3.78 91.49
C TYR A 195 30.22 -2.36 91.36
N ALA A 196 29.23 -2.20 90.48
CA ALA A 196 28.46 -0.96 90.31
C ALA A 196 27.23 -0.91 91.25
N PRO A 197 26.84 0.25 91.80
CA PRO A 197 25.67 0.38 92.67
C PRO A 197 24.35 0.15 91.89
N LYS A 198 23.38 -0.58 92.47
CA LYS A 198 22.06 -0.85 91.85
C LYS A 198 21.21 0.42 91.74
N ALA A 199 20.68 0.70 90.55
CA ALA A 199 19.80 1.84 90.26
C ALA A 199 18.35 1.63 90.76
N PRO A 200 17.61 2.70 91.13
CA PRO A 200 16.22 2.62 91.61
C PRO A 200 15.14 2.50 90.50
N PHE A 201 15.52 2.42 89.22
CA PHE A 201 14.62 2.28 88.05
C PHE A 201 15.25 1.49 86.90
N GLN A 202 14.42 0.98 85.97
CA GLN A 202 14.82 0.23 84.77
C GLN A 202 14.25 0.86 83.49
N PHE A 203 15.01 0.78 82.38
CA PHE A 203 14.59 1.22 81.05
C PHE A 203 13.88 0.07 80.30
N GLN A 204 12.61 0.24 79.95
CA GLN A 204 11.84 -0.71 79.14
C GLN A 204 11.47 -0.08 77.79
N ILE A 205 11.93 -0.69 76.68
CA ILE A 205 11.52 -0.29 75.33
C ILE A 205 10.13 -0.88 75.04
N LYS A 206 9.20 -0.04 74.58
CA LYS A 206 7.81 -0.43 74.26
C LYS A 206 7.60 -0.80 72.79
N ASN A 207 8.57 -0.57 71.92
CA ASN A 207 8.53 -1.01 70.53
C ASN A 207 8.57 -2.55 70.46
N THR A 208 7.72 -3.14 69.62
CA THR A 208 7.66 -4.59 69.40
C THR A 208 8.92 -5.12 68.73
N GLU A 209 9.43 -4.39 67.73
CA GLU A 209 10.66 -4.71 66.99
C GLU A 209 11.47 -3.41 66.75
N LEU A 210 12.80 -3.51 66.74
CA LEU A 210 13.73 -2.40 66.47
C LEU A 210 14.24 -2.47 65.03
N GLU A 211 13.31 -2.47 64.08
CA GLU A 211 13.58 -2.57 62.65
C GLU A 211 12.99 -1.35 61.92
N ALA A 212 13.70 -0.87 60.90
CA ALA A 212 13.25 0.23 60.07
C ALA A 212 13.68 0.00 58.61
N VAL A 213 12.94 0.54 57.65
CA VAL A 213 13.36 0.57 56.25
C VAL A 213 14.30 1.76 56.04
N GLN A 214 15.32 1.60 55.21
CA GLN A 214 16.26 2.68 54.87
C GLN A 214 15.52 3.95 54.45
N GLY A 215 15.83 5.05 55.13
CA GLY A 215 15.26 6.38 54.93
C GLY A 215 13.98 6.68 55.72
N GLN A 216 13.43 5.71 56.47
CA GLN A 216 12.28 5.95 57.35
C GLN A 216 12.71 6.45 58.74
N ASP A 217 11.79 7.14 59.38
CA ASP A 217 11.95 7.57 60.77
C ASP A 217 11.48 6.46 61.72
N LEU A 218 12.23 6.20 62.78
CA LEU A 218 11.83 5.25 63.82
C LEU A 218 11.62 5.99 65.14
N LYS A 219 10.38 5.99 65.62
CA LYS A 219 10.04 6.54 66.94
C LYS A 219 10.28 5.48 68.02
N LEU A 220 11.34 5.66 68.78
CA LEU A 220 11.63 4.87 69.97
C LEU A 220 10.77 5.34 71.14
N ASN A 221 9.99 4.45 71.73
CA ASN A 221 9.18 4.70 72.91
C ASN A 221 9.80 3.97 74.11
N VAL A 222 10.16 4.72 75.14
CA VAL A 222 10.83 4.23 76.34
C VAL A 222 9.92 4.47 77.54
N MET A 223 9.72 3.44 78.36
CA MET A 223 9.02 3.50 79.63
C MET A 223 9.97 3.16 80.76
N LEU A 224 9.98 3.94 81.83
CA LEU A 224 10.73 3.67 83.04
C LEU A 224 9.83 2.95 84.05
N THR A 225 10.36 1.94 84.72
CA THR A 225 9.67 1.20 85.80
C THR A 225 10.56 1.21 87.05
N GLY A 226 10.03 1.60 88.22
CA GLY A 226 10.80 1.77 89.46
C GLY A 226 10.20 2.79 90.43
N ASN A 227 10.89 3.04 91.55
CA ASN A 227 10.34 3.84 92.66
C ASN A 227 10.74 5.33 92.61
N ASN A 228 11.75 5.69 91.80
CA ASN A 228 12.19 7.09 91.62
C ASN A 228 12.71 7.29 90.18
N PHE A 229 12.12 8.21 89.42
CA PHE A 229 12.43 8.43 88.01
C PHE A 229 13.30 9.68 87.78
N PRO A 230 14.27 9.63 86.86
CA PRO A 230 15.01 10.81 86.44
C PRO A 230 14.10 11.80 85.69
N ASP A 231 14.35 13.10 85.88
CA ASP A 231 13.59 14.13 85.18
C ASP A 231 13.86 14.18 83.69
N ASN A 232 15.10 13.84 83.29
CA ASN A 232 15.57 13.80 81.92
C ASN A 232 16.24 12.44 81.64
N VAL A 233 15.92 11.86 80.49
CA VAL A 233 16.60 10.68 79.93
C VAL A 233 17.32 11.13 78.67
N TYR A 234 18.48 10.55 78.43
CA TYR A 234 19.32 10.79 77.26
C TYR A 234 19.56 9.49 76.49
N ILE A 235 19.84 9.60 75.20
CA ILE A 235 20.22 8.52 74.30
C ILE A 235 21.64 8.76 73.81
N GLU A 236 22.49 7.76 73.94
CA GLU A 236 23.86 7.75 73.48
C GLU A 236 23.96 6.91 72.20
N THR A 237 24.32 7.56 71.10
CA THR A 237 24.49 6.92 69.78
C THR A 237 25.63 7.58 69.02
N ALA A 238 26.44 6.79 68.32
CA ALA A 238 27.58 7.27 67.52
C ALA A 238 28.51 8.30 68.22
N GLY A 239 28.71 8.15 69.55
CA GLY A 239 29.59 9.03 70.34
C GLY A 239 28.98 10.38 70.75
N THR A 240 27.69 10.60 70.48
CA THR A 240 26.95 11.81 70.87
C THR A 240 25.75 11.47 71.74
N THR A 241 25.33 12.42 72.58
CA THR A 241 24.25 12.23 73.56
C THR A 241 23.11 13.20 73.26
N PHE A 242 21.92 12.67 73.00
CA PHE A 242 20.71 13.47 72.73
C PHE A 242 19.71 13.32 73.87
N LYS A 243 18.95 14.39 74.16
CA LYS A 243 17.89 14.36 75.18
C LYS A 243 16.61 13.75 74.59
N LEU A 244 15.94 12.86 75.33
CA LEU A 244 14.63 12.32 74.93
C LEU A 244 13.49 13.30 75.26
N ASP A 245 12.44 13.26 74.45
CA ASP A 245 11.20 14.00 74.70
C ASP A 245 10.38 13.34 75.81
N LYS A 246 10.14 14.06 76.90
CA LYS A 246 9.27 13.61 78.00
C LYS A 246 7.81 13.71 77.57
N LYS A 247 7.07 12.58 77.55
CA LYS A 247 5.64 12.53 77.19
C LYS A 247 4.73 12.49 78.42
N SER A 248 5.15 11.80 79.48
CA SER A 248 4.50 11.80 80.79
C SER A 248 5.50 11.36 81.86
N VAL A 249 5.11 11.33 83.15
CA VAL A 249 5.95 10.76 84.21
C VAL A 249 6.33 9.32 83.82
N GLY A 250 7.64 9.04 83.75
CA GLY A 250 8.18 7.73 83.37
C GLY A 250 8.03 7.33 81.89
N ARG A 251 7.56 8.18 80.97
CA ARG A 251 7.49 7.87 79.53
C ARG A 251 8.22 8.90 78.68
N PHE A 252 9.10 8.40 77.83
CA PHE A 252 9.96 9.19 76.96
C PHE A 252 9.87 8.68 75.52
N SER A 253 10.12 9.57 74.56
CA SER A 253 10.26 9.17 73.17
C SER A 253 11.47 9.84 72.52
N PHE A 254 12.07 9.15 71.57
CA PHE A 254 13.09 9.69 70.69
C PHE A 254 12.71 9.38 69.24
N LEU A 255 12.90 10.33 68.33
CA LEU A 255 12.68 10.10 66.91
C LEU A 255 14.04 10.00 66.21
N PHE A 256 14.35 8.82 65.70
CA PHE A 256 15.46 8.67 64.76
C PHE A 256 14.98 9.10 63.39
N ASN A 257 15.52 10.20 62.86
CA ASN A 257 15.15 10.68 61.53
C ASN A 257 16.03 10.04 60.46
N ASN A 258 15.44 9.64 59.33
CA ASN A 258 16.12 9.22 58.11
C ASN A 258 17.21 8.16 58.34
N LEU A 259 16.83 6.99 58.87
CA LEU A 259 17.77 5.91 59.19
C LEU A 259 18.43 5.32 57.94
N GLN A 260 19.73 5.49 57.76
CA GLN A 260 20.47 5.01 56.58
C GLN A 260 21.19 3.67 56.78
N GLN A 261 21.66 3.40 57.99
CA GLN A 261 22.44 2.21 58.34
C GLN A 261 22.07 1.76 59.76
N ASN A 262 22.45 0.53 60.13
CA ASN A 262 22.21 -0.02 61.46
C ASN A 262 22.79 0.90 62.55
N ILE A 263 21.99 1.22 63.57
CA ILE A 263 22.39 2.13 64.66
C ILE A 263 22.42 1.36 65.98
N ARG A 264 23.55 1.42 66.67
CA ARG A 264 23.70 0.93 68.05
C ARG A 264 23.55 2.09 69.03
N PHE A 265 22.65 1.96 70.02
CA PHE A 265 22.39 3.01 71.00
C PHE A 265 22.27 2.49 72.44
N ARG A 266 22.45 3.39 73.41
CA ARG A 266 22.22 3.17 74.85
C ARG A 266 21.38 4.31 75.43
N LEU A 267 20.70 4.07 76.54
CA LEU A 267 19.93 5.09 77.26
C LEU A 267 20.65 5.43 78.56
N SER A 268 20.68 6.72 78.94
CA SER A 268 21.28 7.19 80.18
C SER A 268 20.34 8.12 80.97
N GLY A 269 20.34 8.01 82.29
CA GLY A 269 19.52 8.85 83.17
C GLY A 269 20.05 8.84 84.60
N ASN A 270 20.19 10.01 85.23
CA ASN A 270 20.76 10.19 86.58
C ASN A 270 22.05 9.37 86.84
N GLY A 271 22.94 9.26 85.84
CA GLY A 271 24.22 8.54 85.95
C GLY A 271 24.15 7.02 85.73
N TYR A 272 22.98 6.45 85.42
CA TYR A 272 22.81 5.01 85.14
C TYR A 272 22.59 4.76 83.64
N LEU A 273 23.21 3.68 83.12
CA LEU A 273 23.20 3.28 81.72
C LEU A 273 22.34 2.03 81.48
N SER A 274 21.65 1.95 80.36
CA SER A 274 20.99 0.74 79.87
C SER A 274 21.95 -0.21 79.15
N PRO A 275 21.54 -1.47 78.90
CA PRO A 275 22.17 -2.32 77.88
C PRO A 275 22.18 -1.63 76.51
N ALA A 276 23.08 -2.07 75.63
CA ALA A 276 23.11 -1.62 74.24
C ALA A 276 22.00 -2.28 73.42
N TYR A 277 21.34 -1.49 72.59
CA TYR A 277 20.30 -1.92 71.65
C TYR A 277 20.74 -1.63 70.22
N ASP A 278 20.35 -2.49 69.28
CA ASP A 278 20.66 -2.37 67.85
C ASP A 278 19.37 -2.16 67.05
N ILE A 279 19.32 -1.10 66.25
CA ILE A 279 18.28 -0.87 65.25
C ILE A 279 18.78 -1.44 63.93
N ARG A 280 18.05 -2.41 63.35
CA ARG A 280 18.34 -2.95 62.02
C ARG A 280 17.64 -2.12 60.95
N VAL A 281 18.40 -1.71 59.94
CA VAL A 281 17.90 -0.94 58.81
C VAL A 281 17.94 -1.83 57.57
N HIS A 282 16.76 -2.18 57.06
CA HIS A 282 16.64 -3.00 55.85
C HIS A 282 16.80 -2.11 54.60
N PRO A 283 17.62 -2.50 53.62
CA PRO A 283 17.85 -1.69 52.43
C PRO A 283 16.56 -1.53 51.63
N LYS A 284 16.21 -0.29 51.30
CA LYS A 284 14.99 0.01 50.54
C LYS A 284 15.21 -0.38 49.07
N PRO A 285 14.33 -1.21 48.46
CA PRO A 285 14.39 -1.44 47.02
C PRO A 285 13.92 -0.17 46.29
N VAL A 286 14.73 0.33 45.36
CA VAL A 286 14.46 1.58 44.64
C VAL A 286 14.61 1.37 43.13
N LEU A 287 13.70 1.96 42.36
CA LEU A 287 13.80 2.08 40.90
C LEU A 287 14.64 3.31 40.56
N LEU A 288 15.78 3.13 39.89
CA LEU A 288 16.72 4.20 39.56
C LEU A 288 16.31 4.94 38.28
N HIS A 289 16.12 4.20 37.18
CA HIS A 289 15.65 4.73 35.90
C HIS A 289 15.09 3.61 35.02
N ILE A 290 14.34 4.01 33.99
CA ILE A 290 13.66 3.13 33.05
C ILE A 290 14.12 3.47 31.65
N ASN A 291 14.65 2.54 30.88
CA ASN A 291 14.92 2.78 29.46
C ASN A 291 13.91 1.98 28.63
N ALA A 292 13.26 2.63 27.66
CA ALA A 292 12.32 1.97 26.76
C ALA A 292 12.86 1.99 25.32
N ARG A 293 13.01 0.82 24.71
CA ARG A 293 13.31 0.68 23.29
C ARG A 293 12.02 0.40 22.53
N LEU A 294 11.66 1.30 21.62
CA LEU A 294 10.44 1.27 20.83
C LEU A 294 10.71 0.66 19.46
N ASN A 295 10.21 -0.55 19.23
CA ASN A 295 10.24 -1.21 17.93
C ASN A 295 8.89 -1.02 17.24
N TYR A 296 8.84 -0.11 16.27
CA TYR A 296 7.63 0.20 15.52
C TYR A 296 7.27 -0.92 14.53
N PRO A 297 5.97 -1.10 14.22
CA PRO A 297 5.53 -1.98 13.14
C PRO A 297 6.20 -1.63 11.80
N ALA A 298 6.53 -2.66 11.00
CA ALA A 298 7.28 -2.50 9.76
C ALA A 298 6.59 -1.58 8.72
N TYR A 299 5.26 -1.59 8.66
CA TYR A 299 4.48 -0.81 7.69
C TYR A 299 4.61 0.71 7.89
N ILE A 300 4.87 1.16 9.12
CA ILE A 300 5.07 2.59 9.47
C ILE A 300 6.42 3.12 8.94
N LYS A 301 7.37 2.23 8.60
CA LYS A 301 8.73 2.57 8.12
C LYS A 301 9.52 3.51 9.06
N LYS A 302 9.17 3.58 10.35
CA LYS A 302 9.90 4.34 11.37
C LYS A 302 11.03 3.51 11.97
N LYS A 303 12.22 4.11 12.13
CA LYS A 303 13.37 3.46 12.77
C LYS A 303 13.11 3.25 14.27
N THR A 304 13.67 2.18 14.83
CA THR A 304 13.68 1.93 16.26
C THR A 304 14.23 3.14 17.02
N GLU A 305 13.54 3.52 18.09
CA GLU A 305 13.87 4.66 18.93
C GLU A 305 14.16 4.17 20.36
N GLN A 306 15.09 4.80 21.07
CA GLN A 306 15.37 4.50 22.47
C GLN A 306 15.12 5.76 23.31
N ILE A 307 14.26 5.62 24.31
CA ILE A 307 13.91 6.68 25.25
C ILE A 307 14.53 6.35 26.60
N ASN A 308 15.44 7.20 27.05
CA ASN A 308 16.06 7.08 28.36
C ASN A 308 15.16 7.74 29.41
N ASN A 309 15.06 7.11 30.58
CA ASN A 309 14.12 7.50 31.65
C ASN A 309 12.66 7.62 31.17
N ALA A 310 12.19 6.60 30.46
CA ALA A 310 10.87 6.49 29.90
C ALA A 310 9.78 6.41 30.99
N GLY A 311 9.11 7.54 31.21
CA GLY A 311 7.88 7.65 31.98
C GLY A 311 6.65 7.48 31.08
N ASP A 312 5.87 8.54 30.88
CA ASP A 312 4.73 8.46 29.96
C ASP A 312 5.19 8.26 28.50
N LEU A 313 4.55 7.32 27.80
CA LEU A 313 4.89 6.92 26.44
C LEU A 313 3.72 7.19 25.50
N THR A 314 4.00 7.70 24.30
CA THR A 314 3.03 7.82 23.20
C THR A 314 3.55 7.05 22.01
N VAL A 315 2.87 5.96 21.64
CA VAL A 315 3.33 5.03 20.60
C VAL A 315 2.22 4.69 19.62
N PRO A 316 2.53 4.41 18.34
CA PRO A 316 1.56 3.83 17.41
C PRO A 316 1.09 2.45 17.88
N ALA A 317 -0.15 2.10 17.56
CA ALA A 317 -0.70 0.78 17.87
C ALA A 317 0.16 -0.34 17.25
N GLY A 318 0.38 -1.41 18.02
CA GLY A 318 1.20 -2.55 17.62
C GLY A 318 2.71 -2.39 17.86
N THR A 319 3.16 -1.26 18.41
CA THR A 319 4.57 -1.06 18.82
C THR A 319 4.96 -2.06 19.90
N VAL A 320 6.11 -2.72 19.72
CA VAL A 320 6.70 -3.60 20.72
C VAL A 320 7.68 -2.78 21.55
N ILE A 321 7.43 -2.70 22.85
CA ILE A 321 8.26 -1.95 23.79
C ILE A 321 9.09 -2.94 24.58
N ASN A 322 10.40 -2.72 24.63
CA ASN A 322 11.30 -3.42 25.53
C ASN A 322 11.76 -2.46 26.63
N TRP A 323 11.38 -2.74 27.87
CA TRP A 323 11.78 -1.98 29.05
C TRP A 323 13.01 -2.61 29.70
N ASP A 324 14.07 -1.81 29.84
CA ASP A 324 15.21 -2.10 30.70
C ASP A 324 15.04 -1.29 32.01
N LEU A 325 14.75 -1.99 33.10
CA LEU A 325 14.44 -1.42 34.41
C LEU A 325 15.64 -1.56 35.35
N TYR A 326 16.22 -0.44 35.74
CA TYR A 326 17.41 -0.41 36.60
C TYR A 326 17.01 -0.12 38.04
N THR A 327 17.42 -0.98 38.96
CA THR A 327 17.03 -0.95 40.36
C THR A 327 18.22 -1.12 41.29
N GLN A 328 18.06 -0.67 42.53
CA GLN A 328 19.01 -0.90 43.61
C GLN A 328 18.32 -1.65 44.75
N ASN A 329 19.00 -2.64 45.33
CA ASN A 329 18.54 -3.44 46.47
C ASN A 329 17.19 -4.16 46.26
N ALA A 330 16.78 -4.40 45.00
CA ALA A 330 15.58 -5.15 44.65
C ALA A 330 15.94 -6.60 44.28
N SER A 331 15.22 -7.58 44.82
CA SER A 331 15.34 -8.99 44.41
C SER A 331 14.30 -9.37 43.35
N ASP A 332 13.17 -8.68 43.35
CA ASP A 332 12.03 -8.92 42.48
C ASP A 332 11.41 -7.59 42.04
N LEU A 333 10.70 -7.61 40.92
CA LEU A 333 9.97 -6.45 40.43
C LEU A 333 8.58 -6.89 39.94
N LEU A 334 7.53 -6.24 40.43
CA LEU A 334 6.17 -6.45 39.95
C LEU A 334 5.86 -5.40 38.88
N PHE A 335 5.67 -5.84 37.66
CA PHE A 335 5.25 -5.02 36.53
C PHE A 335 3.77 -5.29 36.27
N SER A 336 2.93 -4.28 36.38
CA SER A 336 1.49 -4.39 36.15
C SER A 336 1.07 -3.52 34.99
N LEU A 337 0.50 -4.10 33.93
CA LEU A 337 -0.10 -3.37 32.81
C LEU A 337 -1.61 -3.60 32.82
N ASN A 338 -2.41 -2.53 32.92
CA ASN A 338 -3.88 -2.62 32.90
C ASN A 338 -4.47 -3.65 33.89
N GLN A 339 -3.89 -3.73 35.10
CA GLN A 339 -4.23 -4.65 36.18
C GLN A 339 -3.73 -6.11 36.02
N ASP A 340 -3.13 -6.47 34.89
CA ASP A 340 -2.40 -7.74 34.76
C ASP A 340 -0.99 -7.58 35.33
N THR A 341 -0.70 -8.29 36.42
CA THR A 341 0.56 -8.16 37.17
C THR A 341 1.46 -9.34 36.94
N GLN A 342 2.64 -9.07 36.38
CA GLN A 342 3.71 -10.04 36.18
C GLN A 342 4.87 -9.79 37.15
N ARG A 343 5.40 -10.87 37.71
CA ARG A 343 6.61 -10.83 38.53
C ARG A 343 7.83 -11.07 37.65
N LEU A 344 8.73 -10.10 37.62
CA LEU A 344 9.97 -10.13 36.87
C LEU A 344 11.14 -10.51 37.78
N PHE A 345 12.08 -11.27 37.21
CA PHE A 345 13.34 -11.64 37.85
C PHE A 345 14.50 -10.90 37.17
N PRO A 346 15.59 -10.63 37.90
CA PRO A 346 16.70 -9.84 37.37
C PRO A 346 17.44 -10.63 36.29
N THR A 347 17.57 -10.05 35.10
CA THR A 347 18.37 -10.60 33.99
C THR A 347 19.86 -10.41 34.24
N LYS A 348 20.23 -9.33 34.94
CA LYS A 348 21.57 -9.03 35.48
C LYS A 348 21.42 -8.36 36.84
N SER A 349 22.50 -8.27 37.62
CA SER A 349 22.46 -7.58 38.92
C SER A 349 21.88 -6.17 38.80
N GLY A 350 20.71 -5.95 39.41
CA GLY A 350 20.00 -4.67 39.39
C GLY A 350 19.27 -4.33 38.09
N VAL A 351 19.18 -5.24 37.10
CA VAL A 351 18.52 -4.97 35.81
C VAL A 351 17.43 -6.01 35.53
N PHE A 352 16.22 -5.53 35.27
CA PHE A 352 15.06 -6.34 34.91
C PHE A 352 14.59 -5.97 33.50
N THR A 353 14.12 -6.95 32.73
CA THR A 353 13.66 -6.73 31.36
C THR A 353 12.23 -7.21 31.19
N HIS A 354 11.42 -6.42 30.49
CA HIS A 354 10.06 -6.79 30.12
C HIS A 354 9.77 -6.37 28.68
N ILE A 355 9.03 -7.20 27.95
CA ILE A 355 8.68 -6.96 26.55
C ILE A 355 7.19 -7.17 26.41
N GLU A 356 6.49 -6.16 25.87
CA GLU A 356 5.05 -6.22 25.63
C GLU A 356 4.70 -5.54 24.31
N ARG A 357 3.67 -6.03 23.64
CA ARG A 357 3.12 -5.40 22.43
C ARG A 357 1.91 -4.55 22.81
N ILE A 358 2.00 -3.24 22.60
CA ILE A 358 0.94 -2.31 22.98
C ILE A 358 -0.08 -2.18 21.84
N LEU A 359 -1.33 -2.58 22.08
CA LEU A 359 -2.44 -2.41 21.15
C LEU A 359 -3.43 -1.33 21.60
N ASN A 360 -3.67 -1.23 22.91
CA ASN A 360 -4.65 -0.32 23.50
C ASN A 360 -3.95 0.63 24.49
N PRO A 361 -4.49 1.84 24.69
CA PRO A 361 -3.98 2.74 25.74
C PRO A 361 -4.12 2.08 27.12
N GLY A 362 -3.21 2.42 28.01
CA GLY A 362 -3.15 1.77 29.31
C GLY A 362 -2.24 2.44 30.31
N THR A 363 -2.27 1.94 31.54
CA THR A 363 -1.35 2.35 32.61
C THR A 363 -0.46 1.19 32.99
N TYR A 364 0.84 1.46 33.09
CA TYR A 364 1.79 0.50 33.66
C TYR A 364 2.31 0.98 35.00
N MET A 365 2.44 0.04 35.93
CA MET A 365 2.92 0.25 37.29
C MET A 365 4.12 -0.65 37.55
N ILE A 366 5.19 -0.07 38.08
CA ILE A 366 6.41 -0.77 38.47
C ILE A 366 6.56 -0.68 39.97
N LYS A 367 6.71 -1.82 40.62
CA LYS A 367 6.93 -1.93 42.06
C LYS A 367 8.15 -2.81 42.33
N ALA A 368 9.22 -2.20 42.84
CA ALA A 368 10.43 -2.91 43.24
C ALA A 368 10.26 -3.48 44.65
N THR A 369 10.63 -4.75 44.85
CA THR A 369 10.52 -5.44 46.14
C THR A 369 11.80 -6.21 46.46
N ASN A 370 12.02 -6.49 47.74
CA ASN A 370 13.01 -7.47 48.16
C ASN A 370 12.44 -8.39 49.25
N LYS A 371 13.21 -9.40 49.66
CA LYS A 371 12.78 -10.42 50.64
C LYS A 371 12.40 -9.84 52.02
N GLU A 372 12.96 -8.69 52.38
CA GLU A 372 12.83 -8.10 53.73
C GLU A 372 11.90 -6.88 53.74
N VAL A 373 11.72 -6.21 52.59
CA VAL A 373 10.96 -4.97 52.44
C VAL A 373 10.06 -5.07 51.21
N SER A 374 8.76 -5.23 51.47
CA SER A 374 7.72 -4.96 50.49
C SER A 374 7.44 -3.45 50.49
N SER A 375 8.24 -2.69 49.74
CA SER A 375 8.07 -1.25 49.53
C SER A 375 6.64 -0.89 49.10
N ASN A 376 6.11 0.27 49.53
CA ASN A 376 4.86 0.85 49.02
C ASN A 376 5.09 1.87 47.88
N ASP A 377 6.34 2.07 47.47
CA ASP A 377 6.73 3.00 46.43
C ASP A 377 6.48 2.35 45.05
N SER A 378 5.54 2.89 44.28
CA SER A 378 5.20 2.40 42.94
C SER A 378 5.29 3.53 41.92
N ALA A 379 6.03 3.30 40.84
CA ALA A 379 6.08 4.23 39.72
C ALA A 379 4.93 3.89 38.75
N VAL A 380 4.01 4.83 38.54
CA VAL A 380 2.85 4.66 37.66
C VAL A 380 2.98 5.61 36.47
N TYR A 381 2.86 5.07 35.27
CA TYR A 381 2.98 5.81 34.02
C TYR A 381 1.86 5.44 33.05
N ARG A 382 1.62 6.30 32.06
CA ARG A 382 0.60 6.13 31.03
C ARG A 382 1.22 5.82 29.68
N ILE A 383 0.57 4.92 28.95
CA ILE A 383 0.86 4.62 27.55
C ILE A 383 -0.33 5.10 26.73
N ASN A 384 -0.12 6.14 25.94
CA ASN A 384 -1.06 6.61 24.93
C ASN A 384 -0.81 5.90 23.61
N VAL A 385 -1.88 5.43 22.97
CA VAL A 385 -1.80 4.76 21.67
C VAL A 385 -2.38 5.66 20.59
N ILE A 386 -1.60 5.89 19.53
CA ILE A 386 -2.08 6.54 18.30
C ILE A 386 -2.54 5.41 17.36
N THR A 387 -3.84 5.38 17.09
CA THR A 387 -4.44 4.44 16.13
C THR A 387 -4.26 4.94 14.71
N ASP A 388 -4.04 3.99 13.81
CA ASP A 388 -3.91 4.21 12.38
C ASP A 388 -5.25 4.64 11.75
N GLY A 389 -5.25 5.67 10.90
CA GLY A 389 -6.45 6.22 10.27
C GLY A 389 -6.94 5.39 9.08
N PRO A 390 -8.19 5.54 8.62
CA PRO A 390 -8.60 5.00 7.33
C PRO A 390 -8.06 5.86 6.18
N PRO A 391 -7.78 5.25 5.00
CA PRO A 391 -7.32 5.99 3.84
C PRO A 391 -8.44 6.89 3.28
N ALA A 392 -8.08 7.90 2.49
CA ALA A 392 -9.01 8.75 1.76
C ALA A 392 -8.86 8.58 0.25
N ILE A 393 -9.98 8.57 -0.48
CA ILE A 393 -10.01 8.48 -1.94
C ILE A 393 -11.03 9.43 -2.54
N GLN A 394 -10.63 10.11 -3.60
CA GLN A 394 -11.51 10.88 -4.47
C GLN A 394 -11.23 10.49 -5.93
N ALA A 395 -12.27 10.38 -6.75
CA ALA A 395 -12.13 10.12 -8.18
C ALA A 395 -13.14 10.94 -8.98
N ASP A 396 -12.62 11.72 -9.93
CA ASP A 396 -13.41 12.49 -10.88
C ASP A 396 -13.61 11.67 -12.15
N GLU A 397 -14.88 11.46 -12.50
CA GLU A 397 -15.29 10.79 -13.72
C GLU A 397 -15.37 11.81 -14.86
N ARG A 398 -14.79 11.46 -16.01
CA ARG A 398 -14.96 12.20 -17.25
C ARG A 398 -15.32 11.25 -18.40
N PRO A 399 -16.46 11.46 -19.07
CA PRO A 399 -16.79 10.69 -20.27
C PRO A 399 -15.85 11.07 -21.41
N ASP A 400 -15.64 10.14 -22.35
CA ASP A 400 -14.89 10.44 -23.56
C ASP A 400 -15.64 11.45 -24.47
N SER A 401 -14.87 12.28 -25.16
CA SER A 401 -15.43 13.29 -26.07
C SER A 401 -16.12 12.69 -27.29
N VAL A 402 -15.73 11.48 -27.69
CA VAL A 402 -16.14 10.81 -28.92
C VAL A 402 -16.93 9.54 -28.64
N SER A 403 -16.45 8.65 -27.75
CA SER A 403 -17.05 7.35 -27.42
C SER A 403 -18.01 7.42 -26.24
N MET A 404 -19.18 6.79 -26.38
CA MET A 404 -20.12 6.59 -25.27
C MET A 404 -19.77 5.43 -24.34
N LYS A 405 -18.83 4.56 -24.74
CA LYS A 405 -18.41 3.37 -23.96
C LYS A 405 -17.04 3.51 -23.31
N ALA A 406 -16.50 4.73 -23.27
CA ALA A 406 -15.22 5.03 -22.67
C ALA A 406 -15.38 6.04 -21.54
N LEU A 407 -14.91 5.67 -20.36
CA LEU A 407 -14.86 6.53 -19.19
C LEU A 407 -13.41 6.70 -18.73
N TYR A 408 -13.07 7.91 -18.31
CA TYR A 408 -11.79 8.24 -17.70
C TYR A 408 -12.00 8.63 -16.26
N PHE A 409 -11.09 8.19 -15.40
CA PHE A 409 -11.09 8.53 -14.00
C PHE A 409 -9.76 9.13 -13.61
N ASN A 410 -9.82 10.34 -13.07
CA ASN A 410 -8.69 11.00 -12.44
C ASN A 410 -8.94 10.96 -10.94
N GLY A 411 -8.17 10.17 -10.23
CA GLY A 411 -8.33 10.03 -8.79
C GLY A 411 -7.09 10.38 -8.00
N HIS A 412 -7.31 10.67 -6.72
CA HIS A 412 -6.29 10.91 -5.74
C HIS A 412 -6.56 10.06 -4.51
N ILE A 413 -5.53 9.40 -4.02
CA ILE A 413 -5.54 8.63 -2.78
C ILE A 413 -4.57 9.24 -1.78
N GLN A 414 -4.96 9.25 -0.51
CA GLN A 414 -4.17 9.78 0.60
C GLN A 414 -4.26 8.85 1.81
N ASP A 415 -3.12 8.64 2.46
CA ASP A 415 -2.99 7.86 3.67
C ASP A 415 -1.84 8.38 4.55
N ASP A 416 -1.77 7.99 5.82
CA ASP A 416 -0.72 8.38 6.75
C ASP A 416 0.51 7.45 6.69
N HIS A 417 0.33 6.16 6.36
CA HIS A 417 1.39 5.15 6.40
C HIS A 417 1.58 4.38 5.07
N GLY A 418 0.65 4.48 4.13
CA GLY A 418 0.74 4.00 2.75
C GLY A 418 -0.40 3.05 2.36
N PHE A 419 -0.34 2.55 1.13
CA PHE A 419 -1.45 1.79 0.55
C PHE A 419 -1.07 0.33 0.32
N SER A 420 -2.03 -0.59 0.43
CA SER A 420 -1.87 -2.00 0.02
C SER A 420 -2.44 -2.29 -1.37
N GLY A 421 -3.48 -1.56 -1.79
CA GLY A 421 -4.10 -1.76 -3.09
C GLY A 421 -5.15 -0.71 -3.45
N LEU A 422 -5.35 -0.56 -4.76
CA LEU A 422 -6.44 0.23 -5.35
C LEU A 422 -7.21 -0.65 -6.34
N THR A 423 -8.52 -0.72 -6.15
CA THR A 423 -9.39 -1.64 -6.91
C THR A 423 -10.62 -0.90 -7.41
N LEU A 424 -10.97 -1.10 -8.69
CA LEU A 424 -12.29 -0.77 -9.22
C LEU A 424 -13.23 -1.92 -8.92
N VAL A 425 -14.31 -1.64 -8.20
CA VAL A 425 -15.38 -2.60 -7.93
C VAL A 425 -16.59 -2.18 -8.74
N TYR A 426 -17.16 -3.10 -9.50
CA TYR A 426 -18.38 -2.84 -10.26
C TYR A 426 -19.34 -4.03 -10.26
N ARG A 427 -20.63 -3.73 -10.33
CA ARG A 427 -21.73 -4.68 -10.25
C ARG A 427 -22.61 -4.54 -11.48
N ILE A 428 -22.84 -5.66 -12.15
CA ILE A 428 -23.66 -5.74 -13.37
C ILE A 428 -24.96 -6.48 -13.06
N GLY A 429 -26.09 -5.92 -13.49
CA GLY A 429 -27.39 -6.58 -13.51
C GLY A 429 -28.47 -5.85 -12.71
N ALA A 430 -29.72 -6.30 -12.90
CA ALA A 430 -30.89 -5.80 -12.19
C ALA A 430 -31.56 -6.93 -11.37
N GLY A 431 -31.93 -6.65 -10.12
CA GLY A 431 -32.65 -7.60 -9.26
C GLY A 431 -31.75 -8.62 -8.55
N LYS A 432 -32.10 -9.92 -8.58
CA LYS A 432 -31.42 -10.99 -7.81
C LYS A 432 -30.15 -11.57 -8.46
N ASN A 433 -29.83 -11.20 -9.71
CA ASN A 433 -28.67 -11.72 -10.45
C ASN A 433 -27.60 -10.64 -10.63
N ILE A 434 -27.03 -10.15 -9.52
CA ILE A 434 -25.96 -9.14 -9.54
C ILE A 434 -24.60 -9.84 -9.55
N ARG A 435 -23.77 -9.57 -10.56
CA ARG A 435 -22.38 -10.03 -10.62
C ARG A 435 -21.44 -8.92 -10.19
N GLU A 436 -20.74 -9.09 -9.07
CA GLU A 436 -19.66 -8.21 -8.63
C GLU A 436 -18.33 -8.63 -9.28
N VAL A 437 -17.57 -7.65 -9.79
CA VAL A 437 -16.24 -7.85 -10.36
C VAL A 437 -15.28 -6.83 -9.75
N ARG A 438 -14.09 -7.30 -9.40
CA ARG A 438 -13.02 -6.49 -8.80
C ARG A 438 -11.83 -6.46 -9.76
N LYS A 439 -11.38 -5.27 -10.16
CA LYS A 439 -10.22 -5.08 -11.05
C LYS A 439 -9.15 -4.21 -10.40
N PRO A 440 -7.89 -4.65 -10.34
CA PRO A 440 -6.82 -3.83 -9.79
C PRO A 440 -6.52 -2.63 -10.69
N VAL A 441 -6.25 -1.48 -10.07
CA VAL A 441 -5.92 -0.21 -10.74
C VAL A 441 -4.47 0.13 -10.44
N LYS A 442 -3.72 0.53 -11.47
CA LYS A 442 -2.31 0.92 -11.30
C LYS A 442 -2.22 2.29 -10.62
N ALA A 443 -1.54 2.35 -9.48
CA ALA A 443 -1.20 3.58 -8.75
C ALA A 443 0.17 3.39 -8.06
N ASP A 444 0.82 4.49 -7.64
CA ASP A 444 2.01 4.40 -6.81
C ASP A 444 1.61 4.21 -5.35
N LEU A 445 1.73 2.97 -4.86
CA LEU A 445 1.29 2.60 -3.51
C LEU A 445 2.39 2.85 -2.45
N ASN A 446 3.60 3.27 -2.86
CA ASN A 446 4.73 3.39 -1.95
C ASN A 446 4.76 4.70 -1.15
N GLY A 447 4.06 5.73 -1.63
CA GLY A 447 3.94 7.03 -0.98
C GLY A 447 2.68 7.18 -0.12
N ASN A 448 2.64 8.22 0.70
CA ASN A 448 1.48 8.60 1.51
C ASN A 448 0.36 9.27 0.68
N GLN A 449 0.65 9.59 -0.58
CA GLN A 449 -0.29 10.13 -1.54
C GLN A 449 0.09 9.71 -2.95
N SER A 450 -0.93 9.42 -3.77
CA SER A 450 -0.73 9.16 -5.19
C SER A 450 -1.94 9.62 -5.99
N GLY A 451 -1.68 10.17 -7.17
CA GLY A 451 -2.70 10.28 -8.21
C GLY A 451 -2.79 8.98 -9.00
N PHE A 452 -3.96 8.66 -9.54
CA PHE A 452 -4.13 7.58 -10.50
C PHE A 452 -4.98 8.03 -11.69
N PHE A 453 -4.67 7.46 -12.85
CA PHE A 453 -5.45 7.61 -14.07
C PHE A 453 -5.95 6.23 -14.47
N TYR A 454 -7.26 6.08 -14.61
CA TYR A 454 -7.86 4.83 -15.06
C TYR A 454 -8.74 5.06 -16.28
N TYR A 455 -8.42 4.35 -17.37
CA TYR A 455 -9.27 4.24 -18.54
C TYR A 455 -10.13 2.99 -18.41
N TRP A 456 -11.45 3.18 -18.44
CA TRP A 456 -12.40 2.10 -18.42
C TRP A 456 -13.09 1.93 -19.76
N ASP A 457 -12.80 0.80 -20.40
CA ASP A 457 -13.52 0.34 -21.59
C ASP A 457 -14.76 -0.48 -21.21
N LEU A 458 -15.94 0.11 -21.39
CA LEU A 458 -17.23 -0.53 -21.13
C LEU A 458 -17.58 -1.62 -22.17
N ARG A 459 -16.92 -1.64 -23.35
CA ARG A 459 -17.11 -2.70 -24.36
C ARG A 459 -16.70 -4.06 -23.82
N SER A 460 -15.62 -4.09 -23.04
CA SER A 460 -15.07 -5.32 -22.41
C SER A 460 -16.03 -5.97 -21.41
N ILE A 461 -17.04 -5.24 -20.95
CA ILE A 461 -18.00 -5.69 -19.94
C ILE A 461 -19.16 -6.47 -20.60
N GLY A 462 -19.47 -6.19 -21.87
CA GLY A 462 -20.55 -6.87 -22.61
C GLY A 462 -21.96 -6.56 -22.10
N LEU A 463 -22.19 -5.33 -21.61
CA LEU A 463 -23.49 -4.87 -21.09
C LEU A 463 -24.58 -4.91 -22.16
N LYS A 464 -25.77 -5.40 -21.80
CA LYS A 464 -26.94 -5.38 -22.69
C LYS A 464 -27.70 -4.05 -22.56
N PRO A 465 -28.36 -3.57 -23.62
CA PRO A 465 -29.22 -2.39 -23.55
C PRO A 465 -30.26 -2.53 -22.43
N GLY A 466 -30.42 -1.49 -21.60
CA GLY A 466 -31.33 -1.46 -20.46
C GLY A 466 -30.78 -2.03 -19.15
N GLU A 467 -29.55 -2.56 -19.11
CA GLU A 467 -28.89 -2.95 -17.87
C GLU A 467 -28.32 -1.73 -17.12
N SER A 468 -28.27 -1.82 -15.78
CA SER A 468 -27.57 -0.87 -14.92
C SER A 468 -26.22 -1.44 -14.47
N LEU A 469 -25.23 -0.55 -14.37
CA LEU A 469 -23.88 -0.82 -13.89
C LEU A 469 -23.62 0.09 -12.70
N SER A 470 -23.48 -0.44 -11.49
CA SER A 470 -23.00 0.34 -10.35
C SER A 470 -21.50 0.12 -10.14
N TYR A 471 -20.77 1.16 -9.76
CA TYR A 471 -19.32 1.07 -9.58
C TYR A 471 -18.77 2.09 -8.58
N TYR A 472 -17.63 1.76 -8.00
CA TYR A 472 -16.84 2.63 -7.12
C TYR A 472 -15.37 2.20 -7.12
N PHE A 473 -14.48 3.12 -6.74
CA PHE A 473 -13.08 2.80 -6.46
C PHE A 473 -12.90 2.56 -4.98
N GLU A 474 -12.18 1.50 -4.63
CA GLU A 474 -11.86 1.08 -3.27
C GLU A 474 -10.34 1.13 -3.08
N VAL A 475 -9.87 1.86 -2.08
CA VAL A 475 -8.47 1.88 -1.65
C VAL A 475 -8.35 1.20 -0.30
N ALA A 476 -7.31 0.40 -0.14
CA ALA A 476 -6.96 -0.24 1.11
C ALA A 476 -5.63 0.33 1.64
N ASP A 477 -5.56 0.63 2.93
CA ASP A 477 -4.32 1.01 3.62
C ASP A 477 -3.38 -0.19 3.78
N ASN A 478 -2.22 0.01 4.40
CA ASN A 478 -1.25 -1.03 4.69
C ASN A 478 -1.22 -1.45 6.18
N ASP A 479 -2.30 -1.24 6.94
CA ASP A 479 -2.40 -1.59 8.36
C ASP A 479 -2.25 -3.11 8.54
N ALA A 480 -1.08 -3.53 9.00
CA ALA A 480 -0.76 -4.92 9.28
C ALA A 480 -1.16 -5.37 10.70
N VAL A 481 -1.60 -4.44 11.55
CA VAL A 481 -1.94 -4.71 12.97
C VAL A 481 -3.41 -5.08 13.11
N ASN A 482 -4.32 -4.29 12.54
CA ASN A 482 -5.76 -4.56 12.58
C ASN A 482 -6.30 -5.18 11.28
N GLY A 483 -5.46 -5.25 10.25
CA GLY A 483 -5.83 -5.62 8.90
C GLY A 483 -6.19 -4.39 8.05
N PRO A 484 -6.11 -4.48 6.71
CA PRO A 484 -6.25 -3.32 5.85
C PRO A 484 -7.64 -2.68 5.99
N LYS A 485 -7.70 -1.40 6.39
CA LYS A 485 -8.96 -0.65 6.34
C LYS A 485 -9.17 -0.13 4.93
N THR A 486 -10.42 -0.14 4.50
CA THR A 486 -10.80 0.26 3.16
C THR A 486 -11.63 1.53 3.18
N ALA A 487 -11.39 2.41 2.20
CA ALA A 487 -12.27 3.53 1.89
C ALA A 487 -12.68 3.47 0.42
N HIS A 488 -13.87 3.96 0.10
CA HIS A 488 -14.37 3.95 -1.26
C HIS A 488 -14.95 5.30 -1.70
N THR A 489 -14.95 5.53 -3.01
CA THR A 489 -15.66 6.66 -3.60
C THR A 489 -17.18 6.47 -3.48
N PRO A 490 -17.98 7.53 -3.63
CA PRO A 490 -19.43 7.38 -3.76
C PRO A 490 -19.78 6.39 -4.88
N GLU A 491 -20.71 5.46 -4.60
CA GLU A 491 -21.18 4.52 -5.61
C GLU A 491 -21.97 5.28 -6.69
N LYS A 492 -21.58 5.09 -7.95
CA LYS A 492 -22.26 5.66 -9.11
C LYS A 492 -22.94 4.58 -9.91
N THR A 493 -24.12 4.89 -10.43
CA THR A 493 -24.87 3.97 -11.30
C THR A 493 -24.95 4.54 -12.70
N LEU A 494 -24.37 3.82 -13.65
CA LEU A 494 -24.50 4.07 -15.08
C LEU A 494 -25.67 3.24 -15.62
N ASN A 495 -26.71 3.92 -16.09
CA ASN A 495 -27.84 3.27 -16.77
C ASN A 495 -27.54 3.22 -18.27
N ILE A 496 -27.44 2.02 -18.82
CA ILE A 496 -27.28 1.85 -20.26
C ILE A 496 -28.64 2.11 -20.93
N PRO A 497 -28.73 3.06 -21.88
CA PRO A 497 -29.96 3.31 -22.61
C PRO A 497 -30.50 2.01 -23.23
N ASP A 498 -31.81 1.86 -23.24
CA ASP A 498 -32.44 0.78 -23.98
C ASP A 498 -32.23 0.97 -25.50
N ALA A 499 -32.46 -0.07 -26.29
CA ALA A 499 -32.28 0.00 -27.75
C ALA A 499 -33.02 1.18 -28.41
N PRO A 500 -34.29 1.49 -28.10
CA PRO A 500 -34.99 2.62 -28.71
C PRO A 500 -34.46 3.98 -28.23
N THR A 501 -34.14 4.19 -26.95
CA THR A 501 -33.56 5.45 -26.48
C THR A 501 -32.15 5.67 -27.05
N LEU A 502 -31.34 4.61 -27.16
CA LEU A 502 -30.04 4.68 -27.83
C LEU A 502 -30.19 5.07 -29.30
N ALA A 503 -31.11 4.45 -30.04
CA ALA A 503 -31.38 4.80 -31.43
C ALA A 503 -31.83 6.26 -31.58
N ASN A 504 -32.73 6.73 -30.72
CA ASN A 504 -33.18 8.13 -30.70
C ASN A 504 -32.03 9.10 -30.40
N GLN A 505 -31.14 8.77 -29.46
CA GLN A 505 -29.97 9.59 -29.14
C GLN A 505 -29.00 9.67 -30.32
N LEU A 506 -28.74 8.56 -31.00
CA LEU A 506 -27.92 8.52 -32.22
C LEU A 506 -28.58 9.33 -33.36
N ASN A 507 -29.89 9.19 -33.53
CA ASN A 507 -30.67 9.90 -34.56
C ASN A 507 -30.72 11.41 -34.32
N ALA A 508 -30.82 11.85 -33.06
CA ALA A 508 -30.72 13.27 -32.70
C ALA A 508 -29.36 13.88 -33.13
N GLY A 509 -28.26 13.13 -32.98
CA GLY A 509 -26.96 13.55 -33.48
C GLY A 509 -26.94 13.76 -34.99
N THR A 510 -27.65 12.91 -35.75
CA THR A 510 -27.72 13.01 -37.23
C THR A 510 -28.54 14.23 -37.65
N VAL A 511 -29.64 14.50 -36.95
CA VAL A 511 -30.47 15.69 -37.18
C VAL A 511 -29.67 16.97 -36.86
N ALA A 512 -28.91 16.99 -35.77
CA ALA A 512 -28.10 18.14 -35.39
C ALA A 512 -27.03 18.46 -36.46
N VAL A 513 -26.28 17.46 -36.93
CA VAL A 513 -25.29 17.63 -38.01
C VAL A 513 -25.96 18.16 -39.29
N LYS A 514 -27.13 17.61 -39.67
CA LYS A 514 -27.90 18.06 -40.85
C LYS A 514 -28.35 19.52 -40.73
N GLN A 515 -28.86 19.95 -39.57
CA GLN A 515 -29.30 21.32 -39.33
C GLN A 515 -28.14 22.32 -39.31
N LYS A 516 -27.03 21.98 -38.64
CA LYS A 516 -25.81 22.81 -38.64
C LYS A 516 -25.25 22.93 -40.04
N MET A 517 -25.24 21.85 -40.82
CA MET A 517 -24.82 21.85 -42.22
C MET A 517 -25.70 22.75 -43.09
N ALA A 518 -27.03 22.66 -42.97
CA ALA A 518 -27.94 23.56 -43.70
C ALA A 518 -27.69 25.05 -43.35
N SER A 519 -27.39 25.33 -42.08
CA SER A 519 -26.98 26.66 -41.62
C SER A 519 -25.64 27.09 -42.23
N ALA A 520 -24.66 26.20 -42.32
CA ALA A 520 -23.37 26.47 -42.95
C ALA A 520 -23.51 26.76 -44.45
N VAL A 521 -24.34 26.00 -45.18
CA VAL A 521 -24.68 26.26 -46.59
C VAL A 521 -25.30 27.65 -46.76
N LYS A 522 -26.26 28.01 -45.88
CA LYS A 522 -26.91 29.32 -45.90
C LYS A 522 -25.91 30.45 -45.63
N LEU A 523 -25.06 30.30 -44.62
CA LEU A 523 -24.05 31.28 -44.23
C LEU A 523 -22.98 31.45 -45.32
N ALA A 524 -22.50 30.37 -45.93
CA ALA A 524 -21.61 30.41 -47.09
C ALA A 524 -22.24 31.19 -48.27
N GLY A 525 -23.53 30.98 -48.53
CA GLY A 525 -24.26 31.74 -49.55
C GLY A 525 -24.47 33.22 -49.21
N GLN A 526 -24.56 33.57 -47.92
CA GLN A 526 -24.58 34.97 -47.49
C GLN A 526 -23.21 35.63 -47.69
N VAL A 527 -22.13 34.94 -47.30
CA VAL A 527 -20.75 35.43 -47.49
C VAL A 527 -20.45 35.61 -48.98
N GLU A 528 -20.82 34.66 -49.83
CA GLU A 528 -20.72 34.75 -51.29
C GLU A 528 -21.40 36.03 -51.83
N LYS A 529 -22.69 36.23 -51.54
CA LYS A 529 -23.46 37.37 -52.04
C LYS A 529 -22.96 38.70 -51.49
N SER A 530 -22.57 38.75 -50.23
CA SER A 530 -22.00 39.95 -49.61
C SER A 530 -20.64 40.30 -50.20
N ALA A 531 -19.77 39.32 -50.43
CA ALA A 531 -18.48 39.50 -51.07
C ALA A 531 -18.64 40.03 -52.51
N GLN A 532 -19.58 39.46 -53.27
CA GLN A 532 -19.91 39.94 -54.62
C GLN A 532 -20.36 41.41 -54.60
N LYS A 533 -21.37 41.74 -53.78
CA LYS A 533 -21.91 43.10 -53.69
C LYS A 533 -20.85 44.13 -53.28
N LEU A 534 -19.97 43.77 -52.35
CA LEU A 534 -18.86 44.62 -51.92
C LEU A 534 -17.79 44.75 -53.01
N SER A 535 -17.46 43.67 -53.71
CA SER A 535 -16.53 43.73 -54.85
C SER A 535 -17.05 44.62 -55.97
N GLU A 536 -18.35 44.54 -56.28
CA GLU A 536 -19.04 45.38 -57.26
C GLU A 536 -19.09 46.84 -56.80
N SER A 537 -19.45 47.12 -55.55
CA SER A 537 -19.53 48.50 -55.03
C SER A 537 -18.17 49.21 -55.00
N LEU A 538 -17.08 48.46 -54.86
CA LEU A 538 -15.73 49.00 -54.90
C LEU A 538 -15.25 49.32 -56.33
N LEU A 539 -15.91 48.84 -57.40
CA LEU A 539 -15.53 49.22 -58.78
C LEU A 539 -15.63 50.73 -59.00
N ASP A 540 -16.69 51.34 -58.48
CA ASP A 540 -17.03 52.75 -58.71
C ASP A 540 -16.35 53.72 -57.71
N LYS A 541 -15.54 53.20 -56.78
CA LYS A 541 -14.93 53.96 -55.67
C LYS A 541 -13.42 54.16 -55.86
N LYS A 542 -12.93 55.35 -55.52
CA LYS A 542 -11.50 55.71 -55.57
C LYS A 542 -10.72 55.27 -54.32
N THR A 543 -11.36 55.21 -53.14
CA THR A 543 -10.76 54.82 -51.85
C THR A 543 -11.75 54.06 -50.98
N LEU A 544 -11.27 53.35 -49.96
CA LEU A 544 -12.10 52.68 -48.96
C LEU A 544 -12.49 53.69 -47.86
N SER A 545 -13.77 54.06 -47.75
CA SER A 545 -14.24 54.87 -46.63
C SER A 545 -14.42 54.00 -45.38
N PHE A 546 -14.74 54.64 -44.24
CA PHE A 546 -15.00 53.93 -42.99
C PHE A 546 -16.14 52.91 -43.13
N ASP A 547 -17.19 53.24 -43.89
CA ASP A 547 -18.34 52.36 -44.07
C ASP A 547 -17.98 51.09 -44.85
N GLU A 548 -17.20 51.20 -45.94
CA GLU A 548 -16.76 49.99 -46.67
C GLU A 548 -15.79 49.15 -45.83
N LYS A 549 -14.91 49.79 -45.04
CA LYS A 549 -14.01 49.06 -44.13
C LYS A 549 -14.80 48.24 -43.12
N LYS A 550 -15.81 48.84 -42.49
CA LYS A 550 -16.69 48.17 -41.55
C LYS A 550 -17.47 47.02 -42.20
N GLN A 551 -17.99 47.22 -43.40
CA GLN A 551 -18.71 46.16 -44.13
C GLN A 551 -17.81 44.97 -44.50
N VAL A 552 -16.54 45.22 -44.85
CA VAL A 552 -15.55 44.15 -45.07
C VAL A 552 -15.18 43.44 -43.76
N GLU A 553 -15.04 44.18 -42.65
CA GLU A 553 -14.78 43.60 -41.33
C GLU A 553 -15.94 42.70 -40.84
N ASP A 554 -17.19 43.16 -40.99
CA ASP A 554 -18.39 42.37 -40.69
C ASP A 554 -18.45 41.08 -41.54
N LEU A 555 -18.04 41.17 -42.81
CA LEU A 555 -17.99 40.02 -43.71
C LEU A 555 -16.88 39.03 -43.31
N LEU A 556 -15.71 39.53 -42.90
CA LEU A 556 -14.62 38.72 -42.35
C LEU A 556 -15.05 38.00 -41.08
N GLN A 557 -15.80 38.66 -40.20
CA GLN A 557 -16.33 38.03 -38.99
C GLN A 557 -17.32 36.91 -39.33
N LYS A 558 -18.27 37.15 -40.25
CA LYS A 558 -19.18 36.09 -40.73
C LYS A 558 -18.44 34.89 -41.33
N ARG A 559 -17.32 35.13 -42.03
CA ARG A 559 -16.48 34.05 -42.57
C ARG A 559 -15.77 33.25 -41.48
N LYS A 560 -15.32 33.90 -40.40
CA LYS A 560 -14.77 33.22 -39.20
C LYS A 560 -15.82 32.39 -38.49
N ASP A 561 -17.04 32.91 -38.35
CA ASP A 561 -18.17 32.17 -37.76
C ASP A 561 -18.51 30.92 -38.59
N LEU A 562 -18.46 31.03 -39.92
CA LEU A 562 -18.59 29.89 -40.84
C LEU A 562 -17.50 28.84 -40.61
N ASP A 563 -16.23 29.24 -40.47
CA ASP A 563 -15.13 28.30 -40.18
C ASP A 563 -15.29 27.60 -38.83
N ALA A 564 -15.75 28.32 -37.80
CA ALA A 564 -16.04 27.75 -36.49
C ALA A 564 -17.18 26.73 -36.56
N LEU A 565 -18.27 27.06 -37.27
CA LEU A 565 -19.40 26.18 -37.49
C LEU A 565 -19.00 24.91 -38.26
N ILE A 566 -18.17 25.02 -39.31
CA ILE A 566 -17.69 23.84 -40.05
C ILE A 566 -16.86 22.93 -39.14
N LYS A 567 -15.98 23.47 -38.28
CA LYS A 567 -15.22 22.66 -37.30
C LYS A 567 -16.12 21.96 -36.30
N GLU A 568 -17.16 22.63 -35.85
CA GLU A 568 -18.16 22.04 -34.97
C GLU A 568 -18.89 20.88 -35.66
N ILE A 569 -19.32 21.07 -36.92
CA ILE A 569 -19.93 20.02 -37.74
C ILE A 569 -18.97 18.84 -37.92
N GLN A 570 -17.68 19.08 -38.20
CA GLN A 570 -16.68 18.02 -38.34
C GLN A 570 -16.55 17.18 -37.05
N ASN A 571 -16.51 17.84 -35.90
CA ASN A 571 -16.41 17.16 -34.60
C ASN A 571 -17.68 16.37 -34.27
N ASP A 572 -18.85 16.97 -34.47
CA ASP A 572 -20.14 16.31 -34.26
C ASP A 572 -20.33 15.12 -35.20
N ASN A 573 -19.91 15.26 -36.46
CA ASN A 573 -19.91 14.18 -37.43
C ASN A 573 -19.00 13.03 -36.97
N LYS A 574 -17.74 13.32 -36.61
CA LYS A 574 -16.81 12.29 -36.09
C LYS A 574 -17.38 11.58 -34.88
N LYS A 575 -17.96 12.32 -33.93
CA LYS A 575 -18.63 11.78 -32.75
C LYS A 575 -19.82 10.90 -33.11
N ASN A 576 -20.69 11.35 -34.01
CA ASN A 576 -21.87 10.60 -34.43
C ASN A 576 -21.47 9.30 -35.16
N LEU A 577 -20.55 9.38 -36.12
CA LEU A 577 -20.04 8.24 -36.87
C LEU A 577 -19.41 7.20 -35.95
N TYR A 578 -18.51 7.62 -35.05
CA TYR A 578 -17.85 6.71 -34.12
C TYR A 578 -18.86 6.02 -33.18
N ASN A 579 -19.78 6.78 -32.57
CA ASN A 579 -20.78 6.21 -31.68
C ASN A 579 -21.71 5.24 -32.40
N ARG A 580 -22.06 5.49 -33.67
CA ARG A 580 -22.86 4.53 -34.43
C ARG A 580 -22.10 3.25 -34.75
N GLN A 581 -20.85 3.35 -35.19
CA GLN A 581 -20.01 2.17 -35.44
C GLN A 581 -19.82 1.32 -34.18
N GLU A 582 -19.74 1.96 -33.01
CA GLU A 582 -19.57 1.28 -31.72
C GLU A 582 -20.88 0.64 -31.18
N ASN A 583 -22.04 1.14 -31.60
CA ASN A 583 -23.33 0.76 -31.02
C ASN A 583 -24.28 0.02 -31.98
N GLN A 584 -24.06 0.06 -33.29
CA GLN A 584 -24.94 -0.54 -34.28
C GLN A 584 -24.16 -1.40 -35.29
N GLN A 585 -24.74 -2.52 -35.70
CA GLN A 585 -24.23 -3.29 -36.83
C GLN A 585 -24.59 -2.55 -38.13
N GLN A 586 -23.58 -2.17 -38.90
CA GLN A 586 -23.75 -1.42 -40.15
C GLN A 586 -23.35 -2.26 -41.35
N THR A 587 -24.01 -2.03 -42.48
CA THR A 587 -23.60 -2.63 -43.75
C THR A 587 -22.31 -1.99 -44.26
N GLN A 588 -21.55 -2.74 -45.06
CA GLN A 588 -20.30 -2.24 -45.63
C GLN A 588 -20.51 -0.97 -46.47
N GLU A 589 -21.63 -0.88 -47.19
CA GLU A 589 -21.98 0.29 -48.00
C GLU A 589 -22.19 1.56 -47.15
N LEU A 590 -22.81 1.42 -45.97
CA LEU A 590 -22.96 2.53 -45.03
C LEU A 590 -21.59 2.97 -44.50
N LEU A 591 -20.70 2.04 -44.15
CA LEU A 591 -19.35 2.36 -43.68
C LEU A 591 -18.53 3.10 -44.74
N ASP A 592 -18.62 2.67 -46.00
CA ASP A 592 -17.91 3.32 -47.11
C ASP A 592 -18.45 4.74 -47.35
N MET A 593 -19.78 4.94 -47.28
CA MET A 593 -20.40 6.25 -47.38
C MET A 593 -19.97 7.20 -46.24
N GLN A 594 -19.88 6.68 -45.02
CA GLN A 594 -19.38 7.45 -43.87
C GLN A 594 -17.94 7.90 -44.06
N LYS A 595 -17.05 7.00 -44.50
CA LYS A 595 -15.64 7.34 -44.79
C LYS A 595 -15.54 8.40 -45.89
N GLN A 596 -16.38 8.32 -46.92
CA GLN A 596 -16.42 9.33 -47.98
C GLN A 596 -16.84 10.69 -47.44
N ILE A 597 -17.90 10.75 -46.61
CA ILE A 597 -18.34 11.98 -45.96
C ILE A 597 -17.22 12.55 -45.07
N GLU A 598 -16.53 11.72 -44.29
CA GLU A 598 -15.39 12.15 -43.48
C GLU A 598 -14.25 12.72 -44.33
N ASN A 599 -13.90 12.07 -45.44
CA ASN A 599 -12.89 12.56 -46.37
C ASN A 599 -13.28 13.90 -46.98
N LEU A 600 -14.55 14.09 -47.35
CA LEU A 600 -15.05 15.38 -47.84
C LEU A 600 -14.89 16.46 -46.76
N PHE A 601 -15.27 16.18 -45.52
CA PHE A 601 -15.09 17.11 -44.41
C PHE A 601 -13.63 17.51 -44.21
N ASN A 602 -12.70 16.56 -44.23
CA ASN A 602 -11.26 16.84 -44.03
C ASN A 602 -10.69 17.74 -45.14
N ASN A 603 -11.27 17.71 -46.34
CA ASN A 603 -10.84 18.51 -47.49
C ASN A 603 -11.56 19.86 -47.64
N VAL A 604 -12.59 20.14 -46.83
CA VAL A 604 -13.40 21.38 -46.92
C VAL A 604 -12.75 22.58 -46.23
N LEU A 605 -11.89 22.37 -45.23
CA LEU A 605 -11.17 23.43 -44.51
C LEU A 605 -9.69 23.44 -44.91
N ASP A 606 -9.33 24.23 -45.93
CA ASP A 606 -7.94 24.40 -46.37
C ASP A 606 -7.19 25.44 -45.50
N GLU A 607 -5.91 25.19 -45.23
CA GLU A 607 -5.01 26.09 -44.51
C GLU A 607 -4.80 27.41 -45.27
N LYS A 608 -4.96 27.38 -46.61
CA LYS A 608 -4.97 28.56 -47.48
C LYS A 608 -6.01 29.61 -47.09
N THR A 609 -7.15 29.21 -46.52
CA THR A 609 -8.24 30.13 -46.21
C THR A 609 -7.88 31.06 -45.05
N ARG A 610 -7.12 30.59 -44.06
CA ARG A 610 -6.61 31.44 -42.96
C ARG A 610 -5.66 32.52 -43.47
N GLY A 611 -4.69 32.12 -44.30
CA GLY A 611 -3.72 33.07 -44.87
C GLY A 611 -4.38 34.10 -45.78
N MET A 612 -5.47 33.75 -46.46
CA MET A 612 -6.27 34.70 -47.24
C MET A 612 -6.98 35.73 -46.36
N LEU A 613 -7.57 35.32 -45.24
CA LEU A 613 -8.25 36.25 -44.30
C LEU A 613 -7.26 37.25 -43.70
N GLU A 614 -6.07 36.78 -43.31
CA GLU A 614 -5.00 37.64 -42.79
C GLU A 614 -4.52 38.65 -43.84
N LYS A 615 -4.30 38.20 -45.09
CA LYS A 615 -3.93 39.08 -46.20
C LYS A 615 -5.02 40.11 -46.49
N LEU A 616 -6.30 39.72 -46.48
CA LEU A 616 -7.41 40.64 -46.69
C LEU A 616 -7.48 41.69 -45.56
N GLN A 617 -7.25 41.29 -44.30
CA GLN A 617 -7.17 42.21 -43.17
C GLN A 617 -6.00 43.20 -43.33
N GLN A 618 -4.83 42.74 -43.76
CA GLN A 618 -3.68 43.62 -44.03
C GLN A 618 -3.96 44.61 -45.15
N MET A 619 -4.56 44.17 -46.26
CA MET A 619 -4.93 45.04 -47.40
C MET A 619 -5.95 46.11 -46.97
N LEU A 620 -6.91 45.73 -46.11
CA LEU A 620 -7.90 46.64 -45.54
C LEU A 620 -7.26 47.72 -44.65
N GLN A 621 -6.29 47.32 -43.80
CA GLN A 621 -5.52 48.24 -42.94
C GLN A 621 -4.64 49.18 -43.76
N GLN A 622 -3.99 48.67 -44.81
CA GLN A 622 -3.13 49.43 -45.72
C GLN A 622 -3.92 50.27 -46.74
N ASN A 623 -5.26 50.30 -46.66
CA ASN A 623 -6.15 51.06 -47.54
C ASN A 623 -6.01 50.71 -49.04
N GLN A 624 -5.60 49.48 -49.35
CA GLN A 624 -5.38 49.01 -50.72
C GLN A 624 -6.71 48.58 -51.36
N LYS A 625 -7.42 49.52 -51.99
CA LYS A 625 -8.76 49.31 -52.56
C LYS A 625 -8.80 48.20 -53.62
N ASP A 626 -7.90 48.22 -54.60
CA ASP A 626 -7.94 47.24 -55.70
C ASP A 626 -7.55 45.83 -55.23
N ALA A 627 -6.56 45.72 -54.33
CA ALA A 627 -6.19 44.45 -53.71
C ALA A 627 -7.33 43.90 -52.81
N THR A 628 -8.01 44.77 -52.07
CA THR A 628 -9.19 44.39 -51.27
C THR A 628 -10.33 43.89 -52.17
N ARG A 629 -10.60 44.58 -53.29
CA ARG A 629 -11.60 44.15 -54.28
C ARG A 629 -11.26 42.78 -54.88
N GLU A 630 -10.00 42.57 -55.28
CA GLU A 630 -9.53 41.28 -55.79
C GLU A 630 -9.67 40.17 -54.74
N GLY A 631 -9.32 40.46 -53.48
CA GLY A 631 -9.50 39.54 -52.37
C GLY A 631 -10.96 39.21 -52.08
N LEU A 632 -11.88 40.18 -52.19
CA LEU A 632 -13.33 39.94 -52.07
C LEU A 632 -13.87 39.10 -53.23
N SER A 633 -13.40 39.31 -54.46
CA SER A 633 -13.77 38.50 -55.63
C SER A 633 -13.29 37.05 -55.48
N LYS A 634 -12.04 36.84 -55.03
CA LYS A 634 -11.53 35.51 -54.66
C LYS A 634 -12.40 34.88 -53.56
N MET A 635 -12.76 35.65 -52.54
CA MET A 635 -13.58 35.15 -51.43
C MET A 635 -14.99 34.76 -51.88
N GLN A 636 -15.58 35.49 -52.83
CA GLN A 636 -16.83 35.12 -53.48
C GLN A 636 -16.71 33.76 -54.17
N MET A 637 -15.68 33.55 -54.99
CA MET A 637 -15.45 32.30 -55.72
C MET A 637 -15.21 31.11 -54.77
N ASP A 638 -14.38 31.32 -53.74
CA ASP A 638 -14.09 30.32 -52.72
C ASP A 638 -15.34 29.94 -51.93
N ASN A 639 -16.16 30.92 -51.51
CA ASN A 639 -17.41 30.63 -50.79
C ASN A 639 -18.48 30.03 -51.69
N LYS A 640 -18.51 30.34 -52.99
CA LYS A 640 -19.37 29.66 -53.96
C LYS A 640 -19.03 28.17 -54.04
N SER A 641 -17.73 27.85 -54.12
CA SER A 641 -17.23 26.48 -54.15
C SER A 641 -17.48 25.75 -52.83
N LEU A 642 -17.21 26.40 -51.70
CA LEU A 642 -17.50 25.89 -50.36
C LEU A 642 -18.99 25.60 -50.17
N LYS A 643 -19.88 26.52 -50.57
CA LYS A 643 -21.34 26.31 -50.52
C LYS A 643 -21.74 25.07 -51.31
N LYS A 644 -21.18 24.90 -52.51
CA LYS A 644 -21.41 23.74 -53.38
C LYS A 644 -20.97 22.43 -52.71
N GLU A 645 -19.80 22.39 -52.09
CA GLU A 645 -19.32 21.21 -51.37
C GLU A 645 -20.14 20.91 -50.10
N LEU A 646 -20.49 21.92 -49.30
CA LEU A 646 -21.34 21.75 -48.12
C LEU A 646 -22.74 21.23 -48.49
N ASP A 647 -23.34 21.74 -49.57
CA ASP A 647 -24.63 21.29 -50.10
C ASP A 647 -24.56 19.84 -50.58
N ARG A 648 -23.46 19.46 -51.24
CA ARG A 648 -23.18 18.07 -51.61
C ARG A 648 -23.06 17.16 -50.37
N ILE A 649 -22.28 17.56 -49.37
CA ILE A 649 -22.15 16.77 -48.14
C ILE A 649 -23.50 16.64 -47.45
N LEU A 650 -24.31 17.71 -47.42
CA LEU A 650 -25.67 17.68 -46.88
C LEU A 650 -26.55 16.66 -47.60
N GLU A 651 -26.54 16.62 -48.93
CA GLU A 651 -27.29 15.63 -49.73
C GLU A 651 -26.82 14.19 -49.47
N LEU A 652 -25.50 13.98 -49.39
CA LEU A 652 -24.94 12.67 -49.02
C LEU A 652 -25.34 12.27 -47.59
N TYR A 653 -25.37 13.22 -46.66
CA TYR A 653 -25.78 12.99 -45.28
C TYR A 653 -27.28 12.67 -45.17
N LYS A 654 -28.13 13.32 -45.97
CA LYS A 654 -29.56 12.98 -46.08
C LYS A 654 -29.76 11.57 -46.62
N LYS A 655 -28.98 11.19 -47.63
CA LYS A 655 -28.98 9.81 -48.14
C LYS A 655 -28.53 8.84 -47.06
N LEU A 656 -27.44 9.13 -46.35
CA LEU A 656 -26.95 8.32 -45.24
C LEU A 656 -28.02 8.16 -44.13
N ASP A 657 -28.67 9.25 -43.71
CA ASP A 657 -29.77 9.27 -42.73
C ASP A 657 -30.93 8.37 -43.18
N PHE A 658 -31.32 8.44 -44.44
CA PHE A 658 -32.37 7.60 -45.02
C PHE A 658 -31.99 6.11 -45.02
N GLU A 659 -30.84 5.76 -45.59
CA GLU A 659 -30.33 4.38 -45.68
C GLU A 659 -30.14 3.77 -44.28
N GLN A 660 -29.68 4.57 -43.31
CA GLN A 660 -29.59 4.17 -41.91
C GLN A 660 -30.96 3.85 -41.32
N LYS A 661 -31.96 4.72 -41.51
CA LYS A 661 -33.32 4.47 -41.01
C LYS A 661 -33.95 3.23 -41.65
N VAL A 662 -33.71 2.99 -42.95
CA VAL A 662 -34.15 1.75 -43.64
C VAL A 662 -33.50 0.54 -42.99
N ASN A 663 -32.17 0.54 -42.82
CA ASN A 663 -31.45 -0.57 -42.20
C ASN A 663 -31.90 -0.82 -40.75
N GLU A 664 -32.08 0.25 -39.95
CA GLU A 664 -32.59 0.17 -38.58
C GLU A 664 -33.98 -0.45 -38.54
N THR A 665 -34.89 0.00 -39.41
CA THR A 665 -36.27 -0.52 -39.48
C THR A 665 -36.30 -2.00 -39.87
N VAL A 666 -35.48 -2.39 -40.85
CA VAL A 666 -35.32 -3.79 -41.27
C VAL A 666 -34.77 -4.65 -40.13
N ASN A 667 -33.74 -4.18 -39.42
CA ASN A 667 -33.17 -4.91 -38.28
C ASN A 667 -34.19 -5.04 -37.13
N ARG A 668 -34.95 -3.99 -36.84
CA ARG A 668 -36.03 -4.02 -35.84
C ARG A 668 -37.14 -4.98 -36.24
N LEU A 669 -37.54 -5.04 -37.51
CA LEU A 669 -38.50 -6.03 -38.01
C LEU A 669 -37.97 -7.47 -37.86
N HIS A 670 -36.69 -7.72 -38.14
CA HIS A 670 -36.07 -9.03 -37.91
C HIS A 670 -36.01 -9.41 -36.42
N GLN A 671 -35.64 -8.47 -35.56
CA GLN A 671 -35.61 -8.68 -34.11
C GLN A 671 -37.02 -8.96 -33.56
N LEU A 672 -37.98 -8.12 -33.91
CA LEU A 672 -39.37 -8.26 -33.49
C LEU A 672 -39.96 -9.59 -34.00
N SER A 673 -39.70 -9.95 -35.26
CA SER A 673 -40.07 -11.26 -35.83
C SER A 673 -39.49 -12.42 -35.00
N ALA A 674 -38.21 -12.36 -34.63
CA ALA A 674 -37.56 -13.39 -33.82
C ALA A 674 -38.11 -13.46 -32.39
N GLU A 675 -38.40 -12.32 -31.76
CA GLU A 675 -39.03 -12.26 -30.44
C GLU A 675 -40.47 -12.78 -30.47
N GLN A 676 -41.23 -12.42 -31.50
CA GLN A 676 -42.58 -12.89 -31.74
C GLN A 676 -42.61 -14.41 -31.97
N GLN A 677 -41.64 -14.95 -32.71
CA GLN A 677 -41.47 -16.40 -32.91
C GLN A 677 -41.12 -17.11 -31.59
N LYS A 678 -40.20 -16.56 -30.79
CA LYS A 678 -39.86 -17.10 -29.46
C LYS A 678 -41.08 -17.13 -28.52
N LEU A 679 -41.87 -16.06 -28.52
CA LEU A 679 -43.10 -15.99 -27.74
C LEU A 679 -44.10 -17.04 -28.22
N ALA A 680 -44.21 -17.27 -29.53
CA ALA A 680 -45.05 -18.32 -30.08
C ALA A 680 -44.66 -19.72 -29.60
N ASP A 681 -43.36 -20.03 -29.56
CA ASP A 681 -42.84 -21.30 -29.08
C ASP A 681 -43.07 -21.47 -27.55
N GLN A 682 -42.93 -20.39 -26.77
CA GLN A 682 -43.22 -20.36 -25.33
C GLN A 682 -44.71 -20.58 -25.02
N SER A 683 -45.60 -19.91 -25.75
CA SER A 683 -47.05 -20.09 -25.67
C SER A 683 -47.46 -21.55 -25.94
N LYS A 684 -46.71 -22.26 -26.81
CA LYS A 684 -46.93 -23.69 -27.15
C LYS A 684 -46.51 -24.67 -26.05
N GLN A 685 -45.49 -24.35 -25.23
CA GLN A 685 -44.81 -25.32 -24.34
C GLN A 685 -45.20 -25.27 -22.85
N ASN A 686 -46.27 -24.55 -22.46
CA ASN A 686 -46.70 -24.22 -21.08
C ASN A 686 -46.08 -22.95 -20.45
N GLY A 687 -46.23 -21.80 -21.13
CA GLY A 687 -46.01 -20.48 -20.52
C GLY A 687 -47.11 -20.02 -19.54
N ASN A 688 -46.83 -18.99 -18.74
CA ASN A 688 -47.84 -18.33 -17.90
C ASN A 688 -48.60 -17.29 -18.76
N SER A 689 -49.90 -17.53 -19.01
CA SER A 689 -50.71 -16.72 -19.92
C SER A 689 -50.75 -15.22 -19.58
N SER A 690 -50.59 -14.85 -18.30
CA SER A 690 -50.52 -13.44 -17.87
C SER A 690 -49.19 -12.78 -18.23
N SER A 691 -48.08 -13.51 -18.08
CA SER A 691 -46.73 -13.04 -18.45
C SER A 691 -46.58 -12.95 -19.97
N ASP A 692 -47.11 -13.95 -20.69
CA ASP A 692 -47.06 -13.98 -22.15
C ASP A 692 -47.91 -12.87 -22.76
N LEU A 693 -49.05 -12.54 -22.14
CA LEU A 693 -49.90 -11.41 -22.55
C LEU A 693 -49.18 -10.07 -22.38
N GLN A 694 -48.50 -9.84 -21.25
CA GLN A 694 -47.69 -8.63 -21.05
C GLN A 694 -46.58 -8.52 -22.10
N ARG A 695 -45.91 -9.64 -22.40
CA ARG A 695 -44.88 -9.69 -23.43
C ARG A 695 -45.45 -9.42 -24.83
N GLN A 696 -46.61 -9.99 -25.16
CA GLN A 696 -47.30 -9.70 -26.43
C GLN A 696 -47.66 -8.22 -26.54
N GLN A 697 -48.18 -7.59 -25.48
CA GLN A 697 -48.50 -6.17 -25.48
C GLN A 697 -47.25 -5.30 -25.71
N ALA A 698 -46.11 -5.67 -25.12
CA ALA A 698 -44.84 -4.99 -25.36
C ALA A 698 -44.40 -5.12 -26.83
N LEU A 699 -44.53 -6.30 -27.45
CA LEU A 699 -44.23 -6.51 -28.87
C LEU A 699 -45.18 -5.69 -29.76
N ASN A 700 -46.47 -5.61 -29.42
CA ASN A 700 -47.44 -4.78 -30.15
C ASN A 700 -47.01 -3.30 -30.14
N GLN A 701 -46.57 -2.79 -29.00
CA GLN A 701 -46.09 -1.42 -28.88
C GLN A 701 -44.84 -1.19 -29.74
N GLN A 702 -43.87 -2.11 -29.71
CA GLN A 702 -42.67 -2.02 -30.56
C GLN A 702 -43.00 -2.03 -32.06
N PHE A 703 -44.06 -2.76 -32.46
CA PHE A 703 -44.51 -2.76 -33.85
C PHE A 703 -45.19 -1.45 -34.25
N GLU A 704 -45.97 -0.82 -33.37
CA GLU A 704 -46.53 0.51 -33.64
C GLU A 704 -45.42 1.57 -33.82
N ASP A 705 -44.33 1.48 -33.06
CA ASP A 705 -43.16 2.33 -33.27
C ASP A 705 -42.51 2.09 -34.65
N ILE A 706 -42.47 0.83 -35.12
CA ILE A 706 -41.99 0.49 -36.46
C ILE A 706 -42.92 1.09 -37.54
N LYS A 707 -44.24 1.06 -37.35
CA LYS A 707 -45.21 1.68 -38.28
C LYS A 707 -45.02 3.18 -38.36
N GLN A 708 -44.75 3.85 -37.24
CA GLN A 708 -44.40 5.28 -37.24
C GLN A 708 -43.11 5.54 -38.01
N ALA A 709 -42.05 4.76 -37.77
CA ALA A 709 -40.79 4.88 -38.48
C ALA A 709 -40.94 4.67 -40.00
N LEU A 710 -41.76 3.70 -40.42
CA LEU A 710 -42.10 3.48 -41.83
C LEU A 710 -42.87 4.65 -42.44
N GLY A 711 -43.79 5.25 -41.69
CA GLY A 711 -44.49 6.47 -42.10
C GLY A 711 -43.55 7.66 -42.30
N GLU A 712 -42.56 7.82 -41.42
CA GLU A 712 -41.51 8.84 -41.59
C GLU A 712 -40.60 8.57 -42.78
N LEU A 713 -40.21 7.31 -43.01
CA LEU A 713 -39.41 6.90 -44.17
C LEU A 713 -40.12 7.23 -45.48
N LYS A 714 -41.43 6.94 -45.57
CA LYS A 714 -42.26 7.30 -46.73
C LYS A 714 -42.26 8.80 -46.99
N LYS A 715 -42.55 9.61 -45.96
CA LYS A 715 -42.50 11.09 -46.05
C LYS A 715 -41.12 11.60 -46.47
N THR A 716 -40.06 10.99 -45.95
CA THR A 716 -38.68 11.39 -46.27
C THR A 716 -38.32 11.05 -47.72
N SER A 717 -38.78 9.89 -48.24
CA SER A 717 -38.61 9.52 -49.66
C SER A 717 -39.34 10.49 -50.59
N GLU A 718 -40.57 10.86 -50.23
CA GLU A 718 -41.38 11.84 -50.99
C GLU A 718 -40.70 13.21 -51.07
N LEU A 719 -40.17 13.70 -49.95
CA LEU A 719 -39.42 14.97 -49.89
C LEU A 719 -38.10 14.95 -50.66
N ASN A 720 -37.49 13.77 -50.82
CA ASN A 720 -36.24 13.58 -51.58
C ASN A 720 -36.49 13.29 -53.09
N GLY A 721 -37.72 13.49 -53.57
CA GLY A 721 -38.06 13.42 -54.99
C GLY A 721 -38.44 12.03 -55.50
N ASN A 722 -39.01 11.16 -54.64
CA ASN A 722 -39.63 9.87 -55.02
C ASN A 722 -38.71 8.87 -55.74
N LYS A 723 -37.39 8.91 -55.50
CA LYS A 723 -36.43 8.06 -56.23
C LYS A 723 -36.31 6.63 -55.69
N GLN A 724 -36.73 6.39 -54.45
CA GLN A 724 -36.79 5.08 -53.79
C GLN A 724 -38.25 4.84 -53.35
N SER A 725 -39.06 4.30 -54.26
CA SER A 725 -40.47 3.95 -53.97
C SER A 725 -40.48 2.68 -53.12
N PHE A 726 -40.58 2.83 -51.80
CA PHE A 726 -41.08 1.74 -50.98
C PHE A 726 -42.57 1.56 -51.33
N ASN A 727 -42.95 0.37 -51.81
CA ASN A 727 -44.35 0.11 -52.12
C ASN A 727 -45.19 0.27 -50.85
N ASP A 728 -46.51 0.45 -51.01
CA ASP A 728 -47.41 0.74 -49.90
C ASP A 728 -47.52 -0.48 -48.96
N THR A 729 -46.58 -0.60 -48.02
CA THR A 729 -46.52 -1.69 -47.04
C THR A 729 -47.66 -1.61 -46.01
N GLN A 730 -48.55 -0.63 -46.13
CA GLN A 730 -49.72 -0.43 -45.26
C GLN A 730 -50.59 -1.69 -45.12
N LYS A 731 -50.79 -2.45 -46.20
CA LYS A 731 -51.55 -3.72 -46.14
C LYS A 731 -50.89 -4.74 -45.23
N GLN A 732 -49.59 -4.97 -45.40
CA GLN A 732 -48.81 -5.88 -44.56
C GLN A 732 -48.76 -5.39 -43.11
N GLN A 733 -48.64 -4.07 -42.88
CA GLN A 733 -48.69 -3.50 -41.53
C GLN A 733 -50.02 -3.78 -40.83
N GLN A 734 -51.14 -3.60 -41.53
CA GLN A 734 -52.48 -3.87 -40.99
C GLN A 734 -52.67 -5.36 -40.68
N GLU A 735 -52.20 -6.24 -41.57
CA GLU A 735 -52.24 -7.69 -41.34
C GLU A 735 -51.40 -8.12 -40.14
N ILE A 736 -50.17 -7.61 -40.00
CA ILE A 736 -49.31 -7.91 -38.85
C ILE A 736 -49.97 -7.41 -37.56
N SER A 737 -50.47 -6.18 -37.52
CA SER A 737 -51.18 -5.63 -36.34
C SER A 737 -52.40 -6.50 -35.98
N LYS A 738 -53.15 -6.98 -36.98
CA LYS A 738 -54.30 -7.85 -36.76
C LYS A 738 -53.89 -9.19 -36.15
N ASP A 739 -52.89 -9.86 -36.69
CA ASP A 739 -52.42 -11.16 -36.20
C ASP A 739 -51.84 -11.02 -34.77
N MET A 740 -51.13 -9.92 -34.49
CA MET A 740 -50.63 -9.60 -33.15
C MET A 740 -51.73 -9.31 -32.12
N GLN A 741 -52.80 -8.60 -32.52
CA GLN A 741 -53.97 -8.37 -31.68
C GLN A 741 -54.74 -9.66 -31.41
N GLN A 742 -54.92 -10.51 -32.43
CA GLN A 742 -55.51 -11.84 -32.28
C GLN A 742 -54.69 -12.71 -31.32
N GLY A 743 -53.36 -12.63 -31.38
CA GLY A 743 -52.47 -13.29 -30.41
C GLY A 743 -52.72 -12.81 -28.97
N ALA A 744 -52.85 -11.50 -28.76
CA ALA A 744 -53.14 -10.93 -27.44
C ALA A 744 -54.53 -11.32 -26.91
N GLU A 745 -55.56 -11.27 -27.75
CA GLU A 745 -56.92 -11.70 -27.37
C GLU A 745 -56.99 -13.19 -27.06
N ALA A 746 -56.32 -14.02 -27.86
CA ALA A 746 -56.24 -15.46 -27.61
C ALA A 746 -55.52 -15.77 -26.29
N LEU A 747 -54.44 -15.05 -25.95
CA LEU A 747 -53.77 -15.17 -24.64
C LEU A 747 -54.68 -14.72 -23.48
N LYS A 748 -55.43 -13.62 -23.65
CA LYS A 748 -56.42 -13.15 -22.66
C LYS A 748 -57.55 -14.16 -22.42
N ASN A 749 -57.99 -14.83 -23.48
CA ASN A 749 -59.00 -15.90 -23.43
C ASN A 749 -58.38 -17.28 -23.11
N ASN A 750 -57.09 -17.33 -22.75
CA ASN A 750 -56.34 -18.54 -22.42
C ASN A 750 -56.27 -19.60 -23.54
N ASN A 751 -56.54 -19.22 -24.79
CA ASN A 751 -56.43 -20.08 -25.98
C ASN A 751 -55.01 -20.05 -26.55
N ARG A 752 -54.13 -20.86 -25.98
CA ARG A 752 -52.69 -20.88 -26.28
C ARG A 752 -52.32 -21.32 -27.68
N LYS A 753 -53.06 -22.28 -28.25
CA LYS A 753 -52.79 -22.79 -29.60
C LYS A 753 -53.07 -21.70 -30.64
N GLN A 754 -54.23 -21.07 -30.53
CA GLN A 754 -54.59 -19.95 -31.41
C GLN A 754 -53.66 -18.75 -31.21
N ALA A 755 -53.25 -18.46 -29.98
CA ALA A 755 -52.26 -17.43 -29.70
C ALA A 755 -50.94 -17.73 -30.43
N SER A 756 -50.37 -18.92 -30.24
CA SER A 756 -49.10 -19.30 -30.88
C SER A 756 -49.17 -19.25 -32.41
N ASP A 757 -50.27 -19.72 -33.01
CA ASP A 757 -50.43 -19.72 -34.47
C ASP A 757 -50.50 -18.28 -35.02
N ALA A 758 -51.26 -17.39 -34.37
CA ALA A 758 -51.32 -15.97 -34.75
C ALA A 758 -49.95 -15.27 -34.55
N GLN A 759 -49.23 -15.61 -33.47
CA GLN A 759 -47.89 -15.11 -33.21
C GLN A 759 -46.87 -15.55 -34.29
N GLN A 760 -46.92 -16.81 -34.73
CA GLN A 760 -46.06 -17.30 -35.83
C GLN A 760 -46.40 -16.61 -37.16
N GLN A 761 -47.68 -16.39 -37.47
CA GLN A 761 -48.09 -15.68 -38.68
C GLN A 761 -47.58 -14.24 -38.68
N ALA A 762 -47.72 -13.53 -37.56
CA ALA A 762 -47.19 -12.19 -37.39
C ALA A 762 -45.65 -12.17 -37.59
N ALA A 763 -44.93 -13.13 -36.99
CA ALA A 763 -43.48 -13.24 -37.13
C ALA A 763 -43.05 -13.46 -38.60
N GLN A 764 -43.73 -14.35 -39.34
CA GLN A 764 -43.44 -14.62 -40.74
C GLN A 764 -43.70 -13.40 -41.64
N LYS A 765 -44.82 -12.70 -41.42
CA LYS A 765 -45.16 -11.48 -42.18
C LYS A 765 -44.18 -10.34 -41.90
N MET A 766 -43.72 -10.17 -40.66
CA MET A 766 -42.66 -9.21 -40.32
C MET A 766 -41.35 -9.53 -41.05
N GLN A 767 -40.99 -10.82 -41.13
CA GLN A 767 -39.79 -11.26 -41.84
C GLN A 767 -39.89 -11.02 -43.36
N GLN A 768 -41.06 -11.30 -43.95
CA GLN A 768 -41.33 -11.01 -45.36
C GLN A 768 -41.27 -9.52 -45.66
N MET A 769 -41.84 -8.69 -44.77
CA MET A 769 -41.79 -7.24 -44.88
C MET A 769 -40.34 -6.72 -44.84
N ALA A 770 -39.52 -7.23 -43.91
CA ALA A 770 -38.11 -6.88 -43.83
C ALA A 770 -37.33 -7.24 -45.10
N GLN A 771 -37.59 -8.44 -45.66
CA GLN A 771 -36.98 -8.88 -46.93
C GLN A 771 -37.44 -8.04 -48.13
N GLN A 772 -38.73 -7.70 -48.20
CA GLN A 772 -39.27 -6.86 -49.24
C GLN A 772 -38.65 -5.46 -49.19
N MET A 773 -38.51 -4.87 -48.00
CA MET A 773 -37.84 -3.58 -47.83
C MET A 773 -36.38 -3.63 -48.30
N GLN A 774 -35.62 -4.67 -47.93
CA GLN A 774 -34.24 -4.84 -48.42
C GLN A 774 -34.18 -4.95 -49.94
N GLN A 775 -35.15 -5.64 -50.56
CA GLN A 775 -35.21 -5.78 -52.01
C GLN A 775 -35.57 -4.45 -52.70
N GLU A 776 -36.57 -3.74 -52.20
CA GLU A 776 -37.00 -2.43 -52.74
C GLU A 776 -35.89 -1.38 -52.62
N ASP A 777 -35.13 -1.40 -51.52
CA ASP A 777 -33.97 -0.53 -51.35
C ASP A 777 -32.87 -0.84 -52.39
N ALA A 778 -32.53 -2.11 -52.58
CA ALA A 778 -31.56 -2.54 -53.59
C ALA A 778 -32.00 -2.18 -55.02
N GLU A 779 -33.28 -2.38 -55.35
CA GLU A 779 -33.86 -2.02 -56.65
C GLU A 779 -33.85 -0.49 -56.86
N GLY A 780 -34.17 0.29 -55.83
CA GLY A 780 -34.11 1.75 -55.85
C GLY A 780 -32.69 2.28 -56.08
N GLN A 781 -31.70 1.72 -55.39
CA GLN A 781 -30.29 2.06 -55.60
C GLN A 781 -29.82 1.70 -57.03
N GLN A 782 -30.24 0.55 -57.57
CA GLN A 782 -29.90 0.13 -58.93
C GLN A 782 -30.54 1.06 -59.99
N SER A 783 -31.80 1.45 -59.79
CA SER A 783 -32.50 2.40 -60.66
C SER A 783 -31.80 3.76 -60.64
N GLY A 784 -31.47 4.28 -59.45
CA GLY A 784 -30.71 5.51 -59.28
C GLY A 784 -29.35 5.48 -60.00
N ASN A 785 -28.59 4.40 -59.85
CA ASN A 785 -27.32 4.22 -60.55
C ASN A 785 -27.48 4.16 -62.07
N SER A 786 -28.58 3.61 -62.57
CA SER A 786 -28.87 3.56 -64.00
C SER A 786 -29.11 4.95 -64.60
N ILE A 787 -29.86 5.79 -63.90
CA ILE A 787 -30.15 7.18 -64.29
C ILE A 787 -28.85 7.99 -64.27
N ASN A 788 -28.08 7.89 -63.19
CA ASN A 788 -26.79 8.56 -63.04
C ASN A 788 -25.80 8.15 -64.14
N THR A 789 -25.78 6.88 -64.56
CA THR A 789 -24.93 6.40 -65.67
C THR A 789 -25.30 7.06 -67.01
N ARG A 790 -26.60 7.28 -67.25
CA ARG A 790 -27.07 7.96 -68.47
C ARG A 790 -26.71 9.45 -68.44
N GLU A 791 -26.95 10.12 -67.32
CA GLU A 791 -26.58 11.53 -67.12
C GLU A 791 -25.06 11.74 -67.29
N LEU A 792 -24.22 10.87 -66.71
CA LEU A 792 -22.77 10.89 -66.91
C LEU A 792 -22.36 10.75 -68.37
N ARG A 793 -23.01 9.86 -69.13
CA ARG A 793 -22.68 9.65 -70.54
C ARG A 793 -23.00 10.89 -71.38
N GLU A 794 -24.12 11.55 -71.10
CA GLU A 794 -24.47 12.81 -71.79
C GLU A 794 -23.50 13.94 -71.42
N LEU A 795 -23.08 14.04 -70.15
CA LEU A 795 -22.08 15.02 -69.72
C LEU A 795 -20.72 14.78 -70.35
N LEU A 796 -20.27 13.51 -70.38
CA LEU A 796 -19.03 13.12 -71.03
C LEU A 796 -19.06 13.48 -72.53
N LYS A 797 -20.19 13.22 -73.21
CA LYS A 797 -20.39 13.59 -74.61
C LYS A 797 -20.32 15.11 -74.81
N ALA A 798 -20.97 15.90 -73.95
CA ALA A 798 -20.92 17.35 -74.01
C ALA A 798 -19.50 17.90 -73.82
N LEU A 799 -18.76 17.38 -72.82
CA LEU A 799 -17.37 17.78 -72.54
C LEU A 799 -16.42 17.43 -73.68
N VAL A 800 -16.52 16.22 -74.24
CA VAL A 800 -15.70 15.78 -75.38
C VAL A 800 -15.99 16.66 -76.60
N ASN A 801 -17.25 16.98 -76.87
CA ASN A 801 -17.62 17.87 -77.98
C ASN A 801 -17.06 19.29 -77.78
N SER A 802 -17.13 19.83 -76.55
CA SER A 802 -16.55 21.14 -76.21
C SER A 802 -15.03 21.14 -76.33
N SER A 803 -14.34 20.06 -75.96
CA SER A 803 -12.89 19.90 -76.13
C SER A 803 -12.49 19.93 -77.62
N PHE A 804 -13.22 19.22 -78.49
CA PHE A 804 -12.99 19.29 -79.94
C PHE A 804 -13.32 20.66 -80.54
N ALA A 805 -14.35 21.34 -80.04
CA ALA A 805 -14.63 22.72 -80.45
C ALA A 805 -13.50 23.66 -80.04
N GLN A 806 -12.98 23.51 -78.81
CA GLN A 806 -11.86 24.30 -78.28
C GLN A 806 -10.60 24.12 -79.13
N GLU A 807 -10.30 22.87 -79.50
CA GLU A 807 -9.16 22.54 -80.37
C GLU A 807 -9.27 23.22 -81.74
N LYS A 808 -10.46 23.19 -82.36
CA LYS A 808 -10.70 23.87 -83.65
C LYS A 808 -10.46 25.37 -83.55
N ILE A 809 -10.97 26.01 -82.49
CA ILE A 809 -10.75 27.44 -82.27
C ILE A 809 -9.25 27.74 -82.07
N MET A 810 -8.54 26.93 -81.28
CA MET A 810 -7.09 27.07 -81.10
C MET A 810 -6.32 26.95 -82.42
N GLN A 811 -6.69 25.99 -83.27
CA GLN A 811 -6.07 25.81 -84.58
C GLN A 811 -6.33 27.01 -85.50
N SER A 812 -7.56 27.54 -85.50
CA SER A 812 -7.90 28.76 -86.26
C SER A 812 -7.14 29.98 -85.74
N LEU A 813 -7.05 30.16 -84.42
CA LEU A 813 -6.37 31.29 -83.80
C LEU A 813 -4.85 31.27 -84.02
N ARG A 814 -4.21 30.08 -84.06
CA ARG A 814 -2.78 29.93 -84.38
C ARG A 814 -2.40 30.45 -85.76
N GLY A 815 -3.34 30.49 -86.69
CA GLY A 815 -3.13 30.98 -88.06
C GLY A 815 -3.46 32.46 -88.27
N MET A 816 -3.97 33.17 -87.25
CA MET A 816 -4.39 34.57 -87.38
C MET A 816 -3.31 35.57 -86.96
N GLY A 817 -3.24 36.70 -87.68
CA GLY A 817 -2.45 37.87 -87.27
C GLY A 817 -3.23 38.77 -86.32
N SER A 818 -2.56 39.61 -85.51
CA SER A 818 -3.17 40.45 -84.46
C SER A 818 -4.19 41.50 -84.93
N THR A 819 -4.33 41.72 -86.24
CA THR A 819 -5.28 42.67 -86.85
C THR A 819 -6.38 41.98 -87.67
N ASP A 820 -6.48 40.65 -87.60
CA ASP A 820 -7.46 39.88 -88.36
C ASP A 820 -8.90 40.19 -87.87
N PRO A 821 -9.85 40.56 -88.74
CA PRO A 821 -11.26 40.75 -88.35
C PRO A 821 -11.92 39.50 -87.74
N GLY A 822 -11.34 38.31 -87.98
CA GLY A 822 -11.80 37.02 -87.48
C GLY A 822 -11.76 36.84 -85.96
N TYR A 823 -11.10 37.74 -85.21
CA TYR A 823 -11.07 37.68 -83.73
C TYR A 823 -12.48 37.73 -83.12
N SER A 824 -13.40 38.49 -83.71
CA SER A 824 -14.78 38.56 -83.23
C SER A 824 -15.51 37.22 -83.37
N ASP A 825 -15.32 36.52 -84.50
CA ASP A 825 -15.92 35.18 -84.73
C ASP A 825 -15.29 34.13 -83.81
N ILE A 826 -13.97 34.20 -83.58
CA ILE A 826 -13.27 33.35 -82.60
C ILE A 826 -13.76 33.60 -81.17
N ALA A 827 -13.89 34.86 -80.76
CA ALA A 827 -14.41 35.22 -79.45
C ALA A 827 -15.86 34.77 -79.26
N GLN A 828 -16.69 34.89 -80.31
CA GLN A 828 -18.08 34.41 -80.28
C GLN A 828 -18.13 32.88 -80.13
N LYS A 829 -17.34 32.12 -80.92
CA LYS A 829 -17.26 30.66 -80.79
C LYS A 829 -16.69 30.23 -79.43
N GLN A 830 -15.71 30.97 -78.89
CA GLN A 830 -15.15 30.72 -77.56
C GLN A 830 -16.21 30.95 -76.48
N LYS A 831 -17.07 31.97 -76.65
CA LYS A 831 -18.20 32.24 -75.77
C LYS A 831 -19.29 31.17 -75.89
N ASP A 832 -19.56 30.64 -77.08
CA ASP A 832 -20.49 29.53 -77.25
C ASP A 832 -20.01 28.27 -76.50
N ILE A 833 -18.69 28.00 -76.51
CA ILE A 833 -18.10 26.92 -75.68
C ILE A 833 -18.34 27.20 -74.19
N LYS A 834 -18.11 28.43 -73.73
CA LYS A 834 -18.37 28.84 -72.34
C LYS A 834 -19.83 28.60 -71.94
N ASP A 835 -20.77 29.05 -72.76
CA ASP A 835 -22.19 28.98 -72.46
C ASP A 835 -22.70 27.53 -72.48
N ASN A 836 -22.22 26.69 -73.41
CA ASN A 836 -22.53 25.25 -73.44
C ASN A 836 -21.94 24.49 -72.24
N LEU A 837 -20.74 24.86 -71.80
CA LEU A 837 -20.10 24.27 -70.63
C LEU A 837 -20.79 24.70 -69.34
N LYS A 838 -21.42 25.87 -69.28
CA LYS A 838 -22.21 26.30 -68.13
C LYS A 838 -23.38 25.35 -67.83
N THR A 839 -24.13 24.92 -68.85
CA THR A 839 -25.20 23.91 -68.67
C THR A 839 -24.63 22.56 -68.24
N SER A 840 -23.44 22.20 -68.75
CA SER A 840 -22.73 20.99 -68.36
C SER A 840 -22.21 21.06 -66.93
N GLU A 841 -21.73 22.22 -66.47
CA GLU A 841 -21.34 22.49 -65.08
C GLU A 841 -22.54 22.33 -64.14
N ASP A 842 -23.68 22.97 -64.45
CA ASP A 842 -24.87 22.89 -63.59
C ASP A 842 -25.40 21.46 -63.47
N SER A 843 -25.37 20.72 -64.59
CA SER A 843 -25.75 19.31 -64.64
C SER A 843 -24.75 18.42 -63.89
N LEU A 844 -23.46 18.68 -64.05
CA LEU A 844 -22.38 17.97 -63.36
C LEU A 844 -22.42 18.21 -61.85
N TYR A 845 -22.72 19.44 -61.42
CA TYR A 845 -22.96 19.77 -60.02
C TYR A 845 -24.23 19.11 -59.48
N ALA A 846 -25.32 19.08 -60.25
CA ALA A 846 -26.53 18.38 -59.85
C ALA A 846 -26.29 16.86 -59.68
N LEU A 847 -25.43 16.30 -60.51
CA LEU A 847 -25.01 14.91 -60.46
C LEU A 847 -24.00 14.64 -59.32
N SER A 848 -23.06 15.53 -59.04
CA SER A 848 -22.08 15.37 -57.95
C SER A 848 -22.71 15.32 -56.56
N ARG A 849 -23.91 15.92 -56.40
CA ARG A 849 -24.76 15.79 -55.20
C ARG A 849 -25.32 14.38 -55.01
N ARG A 850 -25.44 13.59 -56.09
CA ARG A 850 -26.06 12.25 -56.09
C ARG A 850 -25.05 11.12 -56.22
N VAL A 851 -23.94 11.38 -56.91
CA VAL A 851 -22.87 10.43 -57.18
C VAL A 851 -21.63 10.85 -56.39
N PRO A 852 -21.45 10.33 -55.16
CA PRO A 852 -20.31 10.70 -54.33
C PRO A 852 -18.94 10.39 -54.94
N GLN A 853 -18.87 9.45 -55.89
CA GLN A 853 -17.65 9.08 -56.61
C GLN A 853 -17.10 10.21 -57.51
N ILE A 854 -17.93 11.20 -57.86
CA ILE A 854 -17.50 12.38 -58.61
C ILE A 854 -16.70 13.28 -57.65
N GLN A 855 -15.39 13.05 -57.56
CA GLN A 855 -14.50 13.66 -56.55
C GLN A 855 -14.51 15.21 -56.58
N SER A 856 -14.05 15.85 -55.49
CA SER A 856 -13.81 17.31 -55.44
C SER A 856 -12.90 17.81 -56.57
N SER A 857 -12.00 16.96 -57.07
CA SER A 857 -11.19 17.19 -58.27
C SER A 857 -12.01 17.59 -59.50
N VAL A 858 -13.22 17.05 -59.65
CA VAL A 858 -14.13 17.36 -60.77
C VAL A 858 -14.59 18.82 -60.71
N ASN A 859 -14.96 19.31 -59.53
CA ASN A 859 -15.32 20.72 -59.34
C ASN A 859 -14.12 21.64 -59.60
N LYS A 860 -12.93 21.23 -59.15
CA LYS A 860 -11.69 21.97 -59.40
C LYS A 860 -11.41 22.12 -60.89
N GLU A 861 -11.42 21.02 -61.65
CA GLU A 861 -11.22 21.08 -63.11
C GLU A 861 -12.33 21.91 -63.78
N THR A 862 -13.58 21.82 -63.32
CA THR A 862 -14.68 22.65 -63.86
C THR A 862 -14.43 24.15 -63.64
N THR A 863 -13.94 24.55 -62.47
CA THR A 863 -13.53 25.93 -62.19
C THR A 863 -12.33 26.33 -63.06
N THR A 864 -11.32 25.48 -63.18
CA THR A 864 -10.14 25.73 -64.05
C THR A 864 -10.53 25.92 -65.51
N ILE A 865 -11.49 25.15 -66.03
CA ILE A 865 -12.05 25.34 -67.37
C ILE A 865 -12.65 26.75 -67.49
N ASN A 866 -13.53 27.13 -66.56
CA ASN A 866 -14.20 28.43 -66.59
C ASN A 866 -13.21 29.61 -66.48
N ASP A 867 -12.25 29.54 -65.56
CA ASP A 867 -11.26 30.59 -65.33
C ASP A 867 -10.41 30.85 -66.57
N HIS A 868 -9.89 29.79 -67.19
CA HIS A 868 -9.06 29.92 -68.38
C HIS A 868 -9.84 30.25 -69.64
N ILE A 869 -11.12 29.84 -69.75
CA ILE A 869 -12.00 30.31 -70.82
C ILE A 869 -12.30 31.80 -70.68
N ASN A 870 -12.55 32.29 -69.46
CA ASN A 870 -12.75 33.72 -69.22
C ASN A 870 -11.49 34.51 -69.57
N GLN A 871 -10.34 34.06 -69.08
CA GLN A 871 -9.06 34.66 -69.42
C GLN A 871 -8.81 34.67 -70.93
N ALA A 872 -9.08 33.56 -71.62
CA ALA A 872 -8.96 33.51 -73.07
C ALA A 872 -9.90 34.48 -73.78
N LEU A 873 -11.13 34.70 -73.28
CA LEU A 873 -12.06 35.68 -73.83
C LEU A 873 -11.59 37.12 -73.62
N ASP A 874 -11.02 37.43 -72.46
CA ASP A 874 -10.44 38.74 -72.15
C ASP A 874 -9.22 39.02 -73.04
N ASP A 875 -8.30 38.05 -73.14
CA ASP A 875 -7.11 38.13 -73.99
C ASP A 875 -7.48 38.20 -75.49
N LEU A 876 -8.54 37.49 -75.92
CA LEU A 876 -9.09 37.61 -77.28
C LEU A 876 -9.68 38.99 -77.54
N GLY A 877 -10.32 39.62 -76.55
CA GLY A 877 -10.85 40.99 -76.65
C GLY A 877 -9.73 42.04 -76.78
N GLU A 878 -8.56 41.77 -76.22
CA GLU A 878 -7.37 42.61 -76.31
C GLU A 878 -6.40 42.20 -77.45
N HIS A 879 -6.79 41.24 -78.29
CA HIS A 879 -5.98 40.67 -79.38
C HIS A 879 -4.61 40.08 -78.94
N LYS A 880 -4.50 39.61 -77.70
CA LYS A 880 -3.32 38.94 -77.13
C LYS A 880 -3.31 37.45 -77.49
N THR A 881 -2.93 37.15 -78.74
CA THR A 881 -2.96 35.77 -79.30
C THR A 881 -2.20 34.73 -78.47
N PRO A 882 -0.94 34.97 -78.06
CA PRO A 882 -0.16 33.98 -77.31
C PRO A 882 -0.75 33.64 -75.94
N GLU A 883 -1.28 34.65 -75.25
CA GLU A 883 -1.93 34.53 -73.94
C GLU A 883 -3.28 33.82 -74.06
N ALA A 884 -4.09 34.21 -75.06
CA ALA A 884 -5.35 33.56 -75.36
C ALA A 884 -5.16 32.06 -75.68
N LEU A 885 -4.18 31.72 -76.54
CA LEU A 885 -3.85 30.33 -76.86
C LEU A 885 -3.43 29.52 -75.63
N ARG A 886 -2.70 30.14 -74.70
CA ARG A 886 -2.30 29.51 -73.44
C ARG A 886 -3.53 29.21 -72.56
N GLY A 887 -4.42 30.18 -72.41
CA GLY A 887 -5.69 29.99 -71.69
C GLY A 887 -6.54 28.88 -72.32
N GLN A 888 -6.71 28.90 -73.64
CA GLN A 888 -7.43 27.86 -74.37
C GLN A 888 -6.82 26.46 -74.18
N GLN A 889 -5.48 26.34 -74.15
CA GLN A 889 -4.80 25.07 -73.94
C GLN A 889 -4.98 24.53 -72.52
N PHE A 890 -4.94 25.39 -71.50
CA PHE A 890 -5.23 24.98 -70.13
C PHE A 890 -6.69 24.55 -69.97
N ALA A 891 -7.64 25.28 -70.58
CA ALA A 891 -9.05 24.90 -70.59
C ALA A 891 -9.26 23.52 -71.26
N MET A 892 -8.64 23.27 -72.42
CA MET A 892 -8.70 21.98 -73.10
C MET A 892 -8.11 20.85 -72.25
N THR A 893 -6.99 21.09 -71.57
CA THR A 893 -6.36 20.11 -70.68
C THR A 893 -7.29 19.74 -69.53
N ALA A 894 -7.91 20.75 -68.90
CA ALA A 894 -8.87 20.54 -67.82
C ALA A 894 -10.15 19.82 -68.30
N MET A 895 -10.66 20.13 -69.50
CA MET A 895 -11.77 19.38 -70.12
C MET A 895 -11.43 17.90 -70.32
N ASN A 896 -10.21 17.58 -70.78
CA ASN A 896 -9.77 16.21 -70.99
C ASN A 896 -9.57 15.45 -69.68
N ASN A 897 -8.98 16.09 -68.66
CA ASN A 897 -8.89 15.53 -67.31
C ASN A 897 -10.28 15.25 -66.73
N LEU A 898 -11.20 16.18 -66.91
CA LEU A 898 -12.58 16.05 -66.46
C LEU A 898 -13.29 14.89 -67.18
N ALA A 899 -13.13 14.77 -68.50
CA ALA A 899 -13.65 13.65 -69.27
C ALA A 899 -13.10 12.30 -68.79
N LEU A 900 -11.79 12.22 -68.49
CA LEU A 900 -11.18 11.02 -67.92
C LEU A 900 -11.79 10.65 -66.56
N MET A 901 -11.89 11.61 -65.64
CA MET A 901 -12.49 11.37 -64.32
C MET A 901 -13.97 10.95 -64.41
N LEU A 902 -14.76 11.56 -65.30
CA LEU A 902 -16.15 11.16 -65.51
C LEU A 902 -16.27 9.77 -66.14
N ASN A 903 -15.33 9.39 -67.00
CA ASN A 903 -15.27 8.05 -67.55
C ASN A 903 -14.90 7.01 -66.49
N GLU A 904 -13.96 7.31 -65.58
CA GLU A 904 -13.64 6.47 -64.43
C GLU A 904 -14.82 6.32 -63.47
N ALA A 905 -15.53 7.42 -63.17
CA ALA A 905 -16.74 7.39 -62.35
C ALA A 905 -17.87 6.57 -63.03
N LEU A 906 -18.01 6.69 -64.35
CA LEU A 906 -18.95 5.92 -65.16
C LEU A 906 -18.60 4.41 -65.15
N ASP A 907 -17.31 4.07 -65.26
CA ASP A 907 -16.82 2.68 -65.14
C ASP A 907 -17.09 2.12 -63.75
N GLN A 908 -16.83 2.89 -62.68
CA GLN A 908 -17.15 2.49 -61.31
C GLN A 908 -18.65 2.26 -61.09
N LEU A 909 -19.52 3.14 -61.58
CA LEU A 909 -20.98 2.94 -61.47
C LEU A 909 -21.46 1.73 -62.27
N GLN A 910 -20.88 1.46 -63.44
CA GLN A 910 -21.19 0.27 -64.23
C GLN A 910 -20.73 -1.01 -63.52
N LYS A 911 -19.55 -1.00 -62.90
CA LYS A 911 -19.05 -2.07 -62.04
C LYS A 911 -19.99 -2.32 -60.86
N GLN A 912 -20.48 -1.26 -60.21
CA GLN A 912 -21.42 -1.39 -59.09
C GLN A 912 -22.79 -1.96 -59.52
N LYS A 913 -23.25 -1.64 -60.73
CA LYS A 913 -24.48 -2.20 -61.33
C LYS A 913 -24.41 -3.71 -61.58
N SER A 914 -23.20 -4.27 -61.72
CA SER A 914 -22.98 -5.71 -61.92
C SER A 914 -22.95 -6.52 -60.62
N LYS A 915 -22.97 -5.87 -59.45
CA LYS A 915 -22.98 -6.51 -58.12
C LYS A 915 -24.37 -6.92 -57.61
N SER A 916 -25.47 -6.42 -58.19
CA SER A 916 -26.81 -6.50 -57.57
C SER A 916 -27.81 -7.47 -58.24
N GLY A 917 -27.34 -8.49 -58.96
CA GLY A 917 -28.20 -9.59 -59.43
C GLY A 917 -28.26 -10.73 -58.41
N LYS A 918 -29.43 -10.94 -57.79
CA LYS A 918 -29.82 -12.01 -56.82
C LYS A 918 -28.74 -13.06 -56.48
N GLY A 919 -28.08 -12.84 -55.33
CA GLY A 919 -27.25 -13.83 -54.62
C GLY A 919 -26.23 -13.15 -53.72
N LYS A 920 -26.25 -13.45 -52.41
CA LYS A 920 -25.28 -12.94 -51.42
C LYS A 920 -23.83 -13.14 -51.91
N GLY A 921 -23.08 -12.04 -51.99
CA GLY A 921 -21.62 -12.03 -52.16
C GLY A 921 -21.14 -12.24 -53.59
N ASN A 922 -21.26 -11.22 -54.44
CA ASN A 922 -20.66 -11.22 -55.77
C ASN A 922 -19.63 -10.08 -55.88
N GLN A 923 -18.47 -10.27 -55.24
CA GLN A 923 -17.23 -9.89 -55.94
C GLN A 923 -17.26 -10.63 -57.30
N GLN A 924 -16.78 -10.03 -58.39
CA GLN A 924 -16.58 -10.80 -59.62
C GLN A 924 -15.56 -11.90 -59.31
N SER A 925 -16.01 -13.04 -58.82
CA SER A 925 -15.17 -14.16 -58.45
C SER A 925 -14.66 -14.80 -59.72
N LEU A 926 -13.54 -15.50 -59.60
CA LEU A 926 -12.99 -16.32 -60.67
C LEU A 926 -14.04 -17.30 -61.25
N SER A 927 -15.06 -17.66 -60.47
CA SER A 927 -16.25 -18.42 -60.89
C SER A 927 -17.04 -17.77 -62.03
N GLN A 928 -17.29 -16.47 -61.94
CA GLN A 928 -18.10 -15.76 -62.92
C GLN A 928 -17.32 -15.50 -64.22
N LEU A 929 -16.01 -15.24 -64.10
CA LEU A 929 -15.11 -15.16 -65.25
C LEU A 929 -14.98 -16.52 -65.95
N SER A 930 -14.89 -17.61 -65.18
CA SER A 930 -14.89 -18.98 -65.71
C SER A 930 -16.17 -19.31 -66.48
N LYS A 931 -17.35 -18.91 -65.98
CA LYS A 931 -18.64 -19.08 -66.69
C LYS A 931 -18.74 -18.25 -67.96
N MET A 932 -18.30 -16.98 -67.93
CA MET A 932 -18.26 -16.15 -69.14
C MET A 932 -17.28 -16.72 -70.18
N GLN A 933 -16.14 -17.24 -69.72
CA GLN A 933 -15.17 -17.91 -70.58
C GLN A 933 -15.74 -19.20 -71.19
N GLN A 934 -16.45 -20.00 -70.41
CA GLN A 934 -17.14 -21.20 -70.88
C GLN A 934 -18.19 -20.89 -71.95
N GLN A 935 -18.94 -19.81 -71.78
CA GLN A 935 -19.94 -19.37 -72.75
C GLN A 935 -19.30 -18.88 -74.04
N LEU A 936 -18.18 -18.15 -73.95
CA LEU A 936 -17.41 -17.76 -75.12
C LEU A 936 -16.81 -18.98 -75.85
N ASN A 937 -16.35 -19.99 -75.11
CA ASN A 937 -15.81 -21.23 -75.68
C ASN A 937 -16.88 -21.98 -76.49
N LYS A 938 -18.11 -22.02 -75.98
CA LYS A 938 -19.27 -22.57 -76.72
C LYS A 938 -19.59 -21.77 -77.97
N ASN A 939 -19.58 -20.44 -77.89
CA ASN A 939 -19.82 -19.58 -79.06
C ASN A 939 -18.71 -19.74 -80.12
N MET A 940 -17.46 -19.89 -79.71
CA MET A 940 -16.32 -20.19 -80.59
C MET A 940 -16.45 -21.56 -81.28
N GLN A 941 -16.89 -22.59 -80.55
CA GLN A 941 -17.15 -23.92 -81.12
C GLN A 941 -18.30 -23.87 -82.13
N GLN A 942 -19.40 -23.22 -81.80
CA GLN A 942 -20.54 -23.05 -82.71
C GLN A 942 -20.17 -22.26 -83.97
N ALA A 943 -19.39 -21.18 -83.82
CA ALA A 943 -18.89 -20.40 -84.95
C ALA A 943 -17.96 -21.23 -85.85
N ARG A 944 -17.14 -22.11 -85.26
CA ARG A 944 -16.29 -23.04 -86.02
C ARG A 944 -17.09 -24.12 -86.74
N GLU A 945 -18.10 -24.68 -86.11
CA GLU A 945 -19.01 -25.66 -86.73
C GLU A 945 -19.81 -25.03 -87.88
N GLN A 946 -20.22 -23.76 -87.75
CA GLN A 946 -20.83 -23.00 -88.84
C GLN A 946 -19.83 -22.77 -89.99
N MET A 947 -18.57 -22.45 -89.70
CA MET A 947 -17.53 -22.34 -90.73
C MET A 947 -17.24 -23.68 -91.43
N GLN A 948 -17.26 -24.80 -90.70
CA GLN A 948 -17.05 -26.14 -91.27
C GLN A 948 -18.25 -26.63 -92.09
N LYS A 949 -19.48 -26.31 -91.67
CA LYS A 949 -20.71 -26.63 -92.42
C LYS A 949 -20.89 -25.79 -93.69
N GLN A 950 -20.19 -24.66 -93.79
CA GLN A 950 -20.21 -23.77 -94.97
C GLN A 950 -18.97 -23.92 -95.86
N GLY A 951 -18.21 -25.01 -95.68
CA GLY A 951 -17.00 -25.31 -96.44
C GLY A 951 -17.26 -26.15 -97.68
N ASN A 952 -17.91 -25.57 -98.72
CA ASN A 952 -17.59 -25.87 -100.12
C ASN A 952 -18.31 -24.93 -101.12
N GLN A 953 -17.81 -23.69 -101.29
CA GLN A 953 -17.83 -23.00 -102.59
C GLN A 953 -17.01 -21.68 -102.55
N PRO A 954 -16.25 -21.35 -103.61
CA PRO A 954 -15.42 -20.14 -103.63
C PRO A 954 -16.19 -18.89 -104.08
N GLN A 955 -15.89 -17.78 -103.39
CA GLN A 955 -16.03 -16.36 -103.79
C GLN A 955 -17.34 -15.88 -104.46
N GLY A 956 -18.14 -15.12 -103.70
CA GLY A 956 -19.17 -14.24 -104.25
C GLY A 956 -19.70 -13.24 -103.21
N LYS A 957 -19.58 -11.95 -103.51
CA LYS A 957 -19.99 -10.81 -102.67
C LYS A 957 -21.49 -10.86 -102.32
N SER A 958 -21.83 -11.02 -101.02
CA SER A 958 -22.96 -10.38 -100.29
C SER A 958 -23.35 -11.16 -99.03
N GLY A 959 -22.51 -11.10 -97.99
CA GLY A 959 -22.82 -11.68 -96.67
C GLY A 959 -21.85 -11.32 -95.53
N GLN A 960 -20.89 -10.43 -95.80
CA GLN A 960 -19.66 -10.28 -95.00
C GLN A 960 -19.84 -9.43 -93.72
N GLY A 961 -20.99 -8.79 -93.52
CA GLY A 961 -21.27 -7.94 -92.35
C GLY A 961 -21.63 -8.71 -91.08
N SER A 962 -22.47 -9.75 -91.19
CA SER A 962 -23.01 -10.48 -90.03
C SER A 962 -21.93 -11.27 -89.27
N MET A 963 -21.04 -11.94 -90.00
CA MET A 963 -19.99 -12.76 -89.38
C MET A 963 -18.86 -11.92 -88.78
N SER A 964 -18.47 -10.81 -89.43
CA SER A 964 -17.47 -9.89 -88.85
C SER A 964 -17.97 -9.21 -87.58
N GLU A 965 -19.28 -8.93 -87.49
CA GLU A 965 -19.88 -8.39 -86.29
C GLU A 965 -19.89 -9.41 -85.14
N GLN A 966 -20.14 -10.69 -85.43
CA GLN A 966 -20.03 -11.77 -84.44
C GLN A 966 -18.60 -11.95 -83.93
N PHE A 967 -17.59 -11.94 -84.80
CA PHE A 967 -16.17 -11.98 -84.39
C PHE A 967 -15.76 -10.78 -83.54
N ALA A 968 -16.20 -9.56 -83.91
CA ALA A 968 -15.95 -8.36 -83.12
C ALA A 968 -16.68 -8.35 -81.76
N LYS A 969 -17.85 -8.99 -81.66
CA LYS A 969 -18.55 -9.21 -80.38
C LYS A 969 -17.79 -10.20 -79.50
N MET A 970 -17.29 -11.30 -80.07
CA MET A 970 -16.49 -12.30 -79.34
C MET A 970 -15.15 -11.74 -78.87
N ALA A 971 -14.44 -10.97 -79.70
CA ALA A 971 -13.20 -10.31 -79.32
C ALA A 971 -13.42 -9.29 -78.18
N ARG A 972 -14.50 -8.49 -78.23
CA ARG A 972 -14.88 -7.58 -77.13
C ARG A 972 -15.22 -8.33 -75.85
N GLN A 973 -15.93 -9.46 -75.94
CA GLN A 973 -16.20 -10.30 -74.77
C GLN A 973 -14.90 -10.85 -74.17
N GLN A 974 -13.96 -11.32 -75.00
CA GLN A 974 -12.67 -11.82 -74.53
C GLN A 974 -11.82 -10.72 -73.87
N GLN A 975 -11.82 -9.51 -74.46
CA GLN A 975 -11.14 -8.34 -73.89
C GLN A 975 -11.71 -7.93 -72.53
N LEU A 976 -13.03 -7.97 -72.37
CA LEU A 976 -13.69 -7.72 -71.08
C LEU A 976 -13.26 -8.75 -70.03
N ILE A 977 -13.24 -10.05 -70.38
CA ILE A 977 -12.80 -11.12 -69.48
C ILE A 977 -11.32 -10.91 -69.09
N ARG A 978 -10.45 -10.56 -70.04
CA ARG A 978 -9.03 -10.27 -69.79
C ARG A 978 -8.83 -9.08 -68.86
N GLN A 979 -9.54 -7.97 -69.10
CA GLN A 979 -9.44 -6.77 -68.27
C GLN A 979 -9.92 -7.00 -66.84
N SER A 980 -11.06 -7.69 -66.66
CA SER A 980 -11.53 -8.11 -65.34
C SER A 980 -10.51 -9.01 -64.62
N LEU A 981 -9.87 -9.94 -65.34
CA LEU A 981 -8.85 -10.83 -64.78
C LEU A 981 -7.57 -10.08 -64.36
N GLN A 982 -7.10 -9.12 -65.18
CA GLN A 982 -5.95 -8.28 -64.84
C GLN A 982 -6.22 -7.39 -63.63
N GLN A 983 -7.45 -6.91 -63.49
CA GLN A 983 -7.87 -6.10 -62.35
C GLN A 983 -7.93 -6.94 -61.06
N LEU A 984 -8.52 -8.14 -61.11
CA LEU A 984 -8.45 -9.11 -60.00
C LEU A 984 -7.02 -9.44 -59.61
N ASN A 985 -6.13 -9.63 -60.59
CA ASN A 985 -4.72 -9.88 -60.31
C ASN A 985 -4.09 -8.69 -59.56
N ARG A 986 -4.35 -7.44 -60.00
CA ARG A 986 -3.85 -6.23 -59.33
C ARG A 986 -4.43 -5.99 -57.94
N GLU A 987 -5.71 -6.31 -57.73
CA GLU A 987 -6.38 -6.15 -56.43
C GLU A 987 -5.90 -7.20 -55.42
N ASN A 988 -5.66 -8.44 -55.87
CA ASN A 988 -5.27 -9.57 -55.00
C ASN A 988 -3.75 -9.77 -54.82
N ASN A 989 -2.89 -9.10 -55.61
CA ASN A 989 -1.42 -9.13 -55.48
C ASN A 989 -0.81 -7.89 -54.80
N LYS A 990 -1.58 -7.13 -54.02
CA LYS A 990 -1.05 -5.96 -53.28
C LYS A 990 0.02 -6.30 -52.23
N ASP A 991 0.06 -7.55 -51.77
CA ASP A 991 1.00 -8.02 -50.73
C ASP A 991 2.21 -8.79 -51.28
N GLY A 992 2.40 -8.83 -52.62
CA GLY A 992 3.56 -9.46 -53.26
C GLY A 992 3.62 -11.00 -53.20
N LYS A 993 2.60 -11.66 -52.64
CA LYS A 993 2.47 -13.12 -52.61
C LYS A 993 1.55 -13.59 -53.75
N ASN A 994 2.17 -14.11 -54.82
CA ASN A 994 1.52 -14.74 -55.98
C ASN A 994 0.69 -16.01 -55.61
N GLY A 995 -0.39 -15.84 -54.87
CA GLY A 995 -1.16 -16.95 -54.28
C GLY A 995 -2.26 -17.56 -55.17
N LEU A 996 -2.69 -16.89 -56.24
CA LEU A 996 -3.81 -17.32 -57.10
C LEU A 996 -3.40 -18.05 -58.39
N GLY A 997 -2.15 -18.54 -58.46
CA GLY A 997 -1.56 -19.10 -59.68
C GLY A 997 -1.24 -18.01 -60.72
N ASN A 998 -0.55 -18.38 -61.81
CA ASN A 998 -0.04 -17.46 -62.84
C ASN A 998 -1.16 -16.77 -63.67
N LEU A 999 -1.95 -15.87 -63.05
CA LEU A 999 -3.01 -15.09 -63.70
C LEU A 999 -2.47 -14.23 -64.86
N ASP A 1000 -1.20 -13.80 -64.80
CA ASP A 1000 -0.53 -13.09 -65.89
C ASP A 1000 -0.35 -13.95 -67.16
N LYS A 1001 -0.10 -15.25 -66.98
CA LYS A 1001 0.01 -16.19 -68.10
C LYS A 1001 -1.35 -16.40 -68.75
N ILE A 1002 -2.42 -16.44 -67.95
CA ILE A 1002 -3.80 -16.52 -68.43
C ILE A 1002 -4.15 -15.26 -69.24
N SER A 1003 -3.84 -14.05 -68.74
CA SER A 1003 -4.09 -12.81 -69.50
C SER A 1003 -3.36 -12.75 -70.84
N LYS A 1004 -2.12 -13.26 -70.94
CA LYS A 1004 -1.40 -13.36 -72.22
C LYS A 1004 -2.04 -14.35 -73.19
N GLU A 1005 -2.51 -15.49 -72.71
CA GLU A 1005 -3.22 -16.48 -73.53
C GLU A 1005 -4.59 -15.92 -74.01
N MET A 1006 -5.26 -15.10 -73.18
CA MET A 1006 -6.48 -14.38 -73.56
C MET A 1006 -6.22 -13.34 -74.65
N GLU A 1007 -5.13 -12.58 -74.56
CA GLU A 1007 -4.71 -11.59 -75.57
C GLU A 1007 -4.39 -12.24 -76.93
N GLN A 1008 -3.70 -13.39 -76.93
CA GLN A 1008 -3.48 -14.15 -78.16
C GLN A 1008 -4.81 -14.61 -78.79
N THR A 1009 -5.78 -14.99 -77.97
CA THR A 1009 -7.11 -15.40 -78.45
C THR A 1009 -7.91 -14.21 -79.00
N GLU A 1010 -7.78 -13.01 -78.41
CA GLU A 1010 -8.34 -11.78 -78.97
C GLU A 1010 -7.76 -11.48 -80.35
N ASN A 1011 -6.44 -11.58 -80.50
CA ASN A 1011 -5.78 -11.37 -81.78
C ASN A 1011 -6.23 -12.39 -82.84
N ASP A 1012 -6.40 -13.66 -82.46
CA ASP A 1012 -6.94 -14.69 -83.35
C ASP A 1012 -8.38 -14.36 -83.78
N LEU A 1013 -9.22 -13.92 -82.84
CA LEU A 1013 -10.62 -13.51 -83.09
C LEU A 1013 -10.74 -12.26 -83.97
N VAL A 1014 -9.92 -11.24 -83.74
CA VAL A 1014 -9.87 -10.00 -84.55
C VAL A 1014 -9.40 -10.30 -85.97
N ASN A 1015 -8.44 -11.21 -86.12
CA ASN A 1015 -7.95 -11.68 -87.41
C ASN A 1015 -8.84 -12.77 -88.06
N ARG A 1016 -10.04 -13.03 -87.50
CA ARG A 1016 -11.05 -13.97 -88.01
C ARG A 1016 -10.54 -15.42 -88.12
N LYS A 1017 -9.70 -15.86 -87.19
CA LYS A 1017 -9.15 -17.22 -87.13
C LYS A 1017 -9.66 -17.94 -85.87
N ILE A 1018 -10.38 -19.04 -86.04
CA ILE A 1018 -10.68 -20.00 -84.95
C ILE A 1018 -9.92 -21.30 -85.26
N THR A 1019 -8.64 -21.34 -84.88
CA THR A 1019 -7.79 -22.53 -85.04
C THR A 1019 -8.05 -23.56 -83.94
N ASP A 1020 -7.65 -24.82 -84.16
CA ASP A 1020 -7.63 -25.84 -83.11
C ASP A 1020 -6.81 -25.40 -81.89
N GLU A 1021 -5.74 -24.65 -82.13
CA GLU A 1021 -4.89 -24.10 -81.09
C GLU A 1021 -5.62 -23.04 -80.26
N ALA A 1022 -6.37 -22.13 -80.87
CA ALA A 1022 -7.16 -21.11 -80.17
C ALA A 1022 -8.26 -21.75 -79.29
N LEU A 1023 -8.89 -22.83 -79.74
CA LEU A 1023 -9.88 -23.57 -78.96
C LEU A 1023 -9.26 -24.35 -77.79
N ARG A 1024 -8.11 -24.99 -77.99
CA ARG A 1024 -7.37 -25.65 -76.90
C ARG A 1024 -6.87 -24.65 -75.87
N ARG A 1025 -6.33 -23.50 -76.32
CA ARG A 1025 -5.91 -22.40 -75.46
C ARG A 1025 -7.09 -21.91 -74.62
N GLN A 1026 -8.26 -21.80 -75.22
CA GLN A 1026 -9.47 -21.43 -74.50
C GLN A 1026 -9.95 -22.44 -73.44
N GLN A 1027 -9.84 -23.74 -73.74
CA GLN A 1027 -10.12 -24.78 -72.76
C GLN A 1027 -9.12 -24.72 -71.59
N GLN A 1028 -7.84 -24.47 -71.87
CA GLN A 1028 -6.80 -24.30 -70.85
C GLN A 1028 -7.01 -23.06 -69.98
N ILE A 1029 -7.37 -21.93 -70.58
CA ILE A 1029 -7.76 -20.70 -69.87
C ILE A 1029 -8.91 -21.03 -68.90
N GLN A 1030 -9.95 -21.72 -69.38
CA GLN A 1030 -11.08 -22.11 -68.55
C GLN A 1030 -10.69 -23.03 -67.39
N THR A 1031 -9.85 -24.05 -67.63
CA THR A 1031 -9.37 -24.95 -66.56
C THR A 1031 -8.59 -24.19 -65.48
N ARG A 1032 -7.70 -23.28 -65.87
CA ARG A 1032 -6.92 -22.49 -64.91
C ARG A 1032 -7.76 -21.48 -64.14
N LEU A 1033 -8.80 -20.92 -64.76
CA LEU A 1033 -9.78 -20.07 -64.06
C LEU A 1033 -10.54 -20.87 -62.99
N LEU A 1034 -10.90 -22.14 -63.26
CA LEU A 1034 -11.55 -23.04 -62.29
C LEU A 1034 -10.61 -23.43 -61.13
N GLU A 1035 -9.31 -23.57 -61.39
CA GLU A 1035 -8.31 -23.83 -60.34
C GLU A 1035 -8.11 -22.62 -59.42
N ALA A 1036 -8.02 -21.43 -60.02
CA ALA A 1036 -7.90 -20.18 -59.26
C ALA A 1036 -9.19 -19.84 -58.48
N GLU A 1037 -10.38 -20.21 -58.97
CA GLU A 1037 -11.64 -20.14 -58.22
C GLU A 1037 -11.61 -20.97 -56.92
N LYS A 1038 -11.08 -22.19 -56.98
CA LYS A 1038 -10.95 -23.03 -55.77
C LYS A 1038 -9.98 -22.44 -54.74
N ALA A 1039 -8.90 -21.79 -55.19
CA ALA A 1039 -7.94 -21.12 -54.32
C ALA A 1039 -8.51 -19.85 -53.66
N GLU A 1040 -9.35 -19.09 -54.38
CA GLU A 1040 -10.07 -17.92 -53.87
C GLU A 1040 -11.05 -18.31 -52.75
N GLN A 1041 -11.82 -19.39 -52.94
CA GLN A 1041 -12.78 -19.89 -51.93
C GLN A 1041 -12.10 -20.35 -50.63
N GLN A 1042 -10.88 -20.88 -50.70
CA GLN A 1042 -10.11 -21.26 -49.50
C GLN A 1042 -9.60 -20.03 -48.72
N ARG A 1043 -9.24 -18.95 -49.42
CA ARG A 1043 -8.84 -17.66 -48.80
C ARG A 1043 -10.00 -16.95 -48.10
N GLU A 1044 -11.18 -16.90 -48.71
CA GLU A 1044 -12.36 -16.24 -48.10
C GLU A 1044 -12.81 -16.86 -46.77
N GLN A 1045 -12.47 -18.13 -46.51
CA GLN A 1045 -12.70 -18.76 -45.20
C GLN A 1045 -11.69 -18.29 -44.14
N ASP A 1046 -10.45 -17.98 -44.54
CA ASP A 1046 -9.41 -17.43 -43.66
C ASP A 1046 -9.60 -15.92 -43.42
N ASP A 1047 -10.02 -15.13 -44.42
CA ASP A 1047 -10.22 -13.67 -44.30
C ASP A 1047 -11.46 -13.29 -43.47
N LYS A 1048 -12.43 -14.21 -43.31
CA LYS A 1048 -13.50 -14.08 -42.29
C LYS A 1048 -12.96 -14.11 -40.85
N ARG A 1049 -11.68 -14.46 -40.66
CA ARG A 1049 -10.89 -14.29 -39.43
C ARG A 1049 -9.79 -13.23 -39.60
N GLU A 1050 -10.01 -12.15 -40.35
CA GLU A 1050 -9.18 -10.96 -40.15
C GLU A 1050 -9.54 -10.31 -38.80
N SER A 1051 -8.73 -10.63 -37.79
CA SER A 1051 -8.66 -9.86 -36.56
C SER A 1051 -8.29 -8.42 -36.95
N LYS A 1052 -9.27 -7.51 -36.89
CA LYS A 1052 -8.95 -6.11 -36.66
C LYS A 1052 -8.16 -6.09 -35.35
N ALA A 1053 -6.85 -5.83 -35.44
CA ALA A 1053 -6.11 -5.38 -34.27
C ALA A 1053 -6.78 -4.07 -33.85
N ALA A 1054 -7.71 -4.17 -32.89
CA ALA A 1054 -8.34 -3.01 -32.31
C ALA A 1054 -7.20 -2.16 -31.72
N GLN A 1055 -7.04 -0.93 -32.22
CA GLN A 1055 -6.55 0.08 -31.31
C GLN A 1055 -7.65 0.20 -30.25
N ASP A 1056 -7.51 -0.54 -29.15
CA ASP A 1056 -8.48 -0.64 -28.04
C ASP A 1056 -8.69 0.72 -27.34
N ILE A 1057 -8.07 1.78 -27.84
CA ILE A 1057 -8.01 3.07 -27.22
C ILE A 1057 -8.80 4.07 -28.08
N PRO A 1058 -9.88 4.67 -27.55
CA PRO A 1058 -10.66 5.67 -28.26
C PRO A 1058 -9.81 6.92 -28.54
N PRO A 1059 -10.14 7.71 -29.58
CA PRO A 1059 -9.36 8.88 -29.99
C PRO A 1059 -9.13 9.93 -28.89
N GLY A 1060 -10.03 10.03 -27.90
CA GLY A 1060 -9.92 11.00 -26.80
C GLY A 1060 -8.95 10.62 -25.69
N TYR A 1061 -8.44 9.37 -25.65
CA TYR A 1061 -7.56 8.90 -24.57
C TYR A 1061 -6.27 9.72 -24.45
N ILE A 1062 -5.63 10.04 -25.59
CA ILE A 1062 -4.37 10.80 -25.59
C ILE A 1062 -4.58 12.19 -24.97
N LYS A 1063 -5.74 12.81 -25.25
CA LYS A 1063 -6.09 14.11 -24.66
C LYS A 1063 -6.33 13.97 -23.15
N ALA A 1064 -7.12 12.99 -22.73
CA ALA A 1064 -7.38 12.75 -21.31
C ALA A 1064 -6.08 12.44 -20.52
N LEU A 1065 -5.17 11.67 -21.11
CA LEU A 1065 -3.87 11.36 -20.53
C LEU A 1065 -3.00 12.61 -20.41
N ARG A 1066 -2.91 13.44 -21.47
CA ARG A 1066 -2.18 14.72 -21.41
C ARG A 1066 -2.76 15.68 -20.37
N ASP A 1067 -4.07 15.78 -20.26
CA ASP A 1067 -4.73 16.62 -19.26
C ASP A 1067 -4.37 16.14 -17.84
N TYR A 1068 -4.36 14.82 -17.61
CA TYR A 1068 -3.88 14.22 -16.35
C TYR A 1068 -2.39 14.51 -16.09
N GLU A 1069 -1.53 14.36 -17.11
CA GLU A 1069 -0.10 14.68 -16.99
C GLU A 1069 0.16 16.14 -16.64
N GLN A 1070 -0.62 17.07 -17.21
CA GLN A 1070 -0.55 18.50 -16.87
C GLN A 1070 -0.97 18.78 -15.43
N VAL A 1071 -2.06 18.15 -14.95
CA VAL A 1071 -2.51 18.28 -13.55
C VAL A 1071 -1.45 17.70 -12.60
N LYS A 1072 -0.89 16.53 -12.93
CA LYS A 1072 0.17 15.88 -12.15
C LYS A 1072 1.44 16.73 -12.10
N ALA A 1073 1.83 17.35 -13.20
CA ALA A 1073 2.99 18.25 -13.26
C ALA A 1073 2.79 19.48 -12.35
N LYS A 1074 1.63 20.12 -12.40
CA LYS A 1074 1.27 21.25 -11.52
C LYS A 1074 1.33 20.85 -10.04
N GLN A 1075 0.78 19.70 -9.67
CA GLN A 1075 0.82 19.19 -8.30
C GLN A 1075 2.25 18.88 -7.84
N THR A 1076 3.09 18.32 -8.72
CA THR A 1076 4.49 17.98 -8.41
C THR A 1076 5.36 19.22 -8.20
N GLU A 1077 5.17 20.27 -9.00
CA GLU A 1077 5.85 21.56 -8.81
C GLU A 1077 5.46 22.22 -7.48
N GLN A 1078 4.18 22.14 -7.09
CA GLN A 1078 3.68 22.71 -5.83
C GLN A 1078 4.17 21.96 -4.59
N ILE A 1079 4.39 20.65 -4.66
CA ILE A 1079 4.99 19.88 -3.54
C ILE A 1079 6.49 20.21 -3.40
N ARG A 1080 7.20 20.44 -4.51
CA ARG A 1080 8.63 20.77 -4.51
C ARG A 1080 8.94 22.18 -3.98
N THR A 1081 7.99 23.10 -3.98
CA THR A 1081 8.17 24.46 -3.46
C THR A 1081 7.98 24.58 -1.94
N VAL A 1082 7.53 23.52 -1.26
CA VAL A 1082 7.43 23.49 0.21
C VAL A 1082 8.82 23.25 0.83
N PRO A 1083 9.33 24.15 1.70
CA PRO A 1083 10.67 24.02 2.26
C PRO A 1083 10.91 22.69 2.98
N PRO A 1084 12.06 22.00 2.75
CA PRO A 1084 12.37 20.71 3.37
C PRO A 1084 12.37 20.75 4.91
N ALA A 1085 12.68 21.93 5.48
CA ALA A 1085 12.85 22.16 6.91
C ALA A 1085 11.56 22.12 7.76
N LEU A 1086 10.37 22.04 7.14
CA LEU A 1086 9.11 22.02 7.90
C LEU A 1086 8.82 20.64 8.51
N ASN A 1087 8.38 20.64 9.77
CA ASN A 1087 7.85 19.47 10.49
C ASN A 1087 6.59 18.92 9.76
N LEU A 1088 6.39 17.59 9.83
CA LEU A 1088 5.27 16.85 9.24
C LEU A 1088 3.90 17.50 9.48
N TYR A 1089 3.63 17.99 10.68
CA TYR A 1089 2.39 18.69 11.06
C TYR A 1089 2.15 19.96 10.22
N TYR A 1090 3.16 20.82 10.07
CA TYR A 1090 3.04 22.05 9.30
C TYR A 1090 2.98 21.76 7.79
N LYS A 1091 3.68 20.73 7.33
CA LYS A 1091 3.53 20.21 5.96
C LYS A 1091 2.09 19.75 5.70
N GLN A 1092 1.47 19.03 6.63
CA GLN A 1092 0.05 18.61 6.53
C GLN A 1092 -0.92 19.80 6.55
N LYS A 1093 -0.70 20.81 7.40
CA LYS A 1093 -1.54 22.03 7.46
C LYS A 1093 -1.48 22.88 6.19
N ILE A 1094 -0.27 23.14 5.67
CA ILE A 1094 -0.07 23.92 4.44
C ILE A 1094 -0.71 23.19 3.25
N LYS A 1095 -0.55 21.87 3.23
CA LYS A 1095 -1.17 20.99 2.24
C LYS A 1095 -2.70 21.03 2.28
N HIS A 1096 -3.29 20.88 3.47
CA HIS A 1096 -4.75 20.94 3.65
C HIS A 1096 -5.32 22.32 3.26
N TYR A 1097 -4.55 23.40 3.45
CA TYR A 1097 -4.90 24.74 3.00
C TYR A 1097 -4.93 24.85 1.47
N PHE A 1098 -3.95 24.27 0.77
CA PHE A 1098 -3.91 24.27 -0.70
C PHE A 1098 -4.96 23.36 -1.33
N ASP A 1099 -5.25 22.20 -0.72
CA ASP A 1099 -6.32 21.31 -1.18
C ASP A 1099 -7.70 21.99 -1.12
N GLN A 1100 -7.96 22.79 -0.07
CA GLN A 1100 -9.18 23.61 0.03
C GLN A 1100 -9.25 24.75 -0.99
N LEU A 1101 -8.11 25.31 -1.40
CA LEU A 1101 -8.01 26.36 -2.40
C LEU A 1101 -8.32 25.84 -3.82
N ASN A 1102 -7.91 24.60 -4.13
CA ASN A 1102 -8.14 23.97 -5.43
C ASN A 1102 -9.51 23.28 -5.56
N SER A 1103 -10.21 23.05 -4.45
CA SER A 1103 -11.58 22.50 -4.44
C SER A 1103 -12.68 23.54 -4.75
N LYS A 1104 -12.31 24.82 -4.87
CA LYS A 1104 -13.17 25.91 -5.37
C LYS A 1104 -12.85 26.18 -6.83
#